data_AF-A0A950YM90-F1
#
_entry.id   AF-A0A950YM90-F1
#
_cell.length_a   1.000
_cell.length_b   1.000
_cell.length_c   1.000
_cell.angle_alpha   90.00
_cell.angle_beta   90.00
_cell.angle_gamma   90.00
#
_symmetry.space_group_name_H-M   'P 1'
#
loop_
_entity.id
_entity.type
_entity.pdbx_description
1 polymer ?
#
loop_
_entity_poly.entity_id
_entity_poly.type
_entity_poly.pdbx_seq_one_letter_code
_entity_poly.pdbx_strand_id
1 'polypeptide(L)'
;MSLGGQIVPAAQLVAPVAVRTLDLGAPVSDLRVRRGDRRPPYRSLLVVAHLGGDPIGTAAFSLREGAQPSGDQLAEGLVWRFAAEVCEAHTRRDHALARKIPLLAAPPTLDRRGFPPRALPAVSVVVATCGNPPALERCVSSILACDYEEFEVIVVDNRPHAADTEAMLAERFPEDGRLRYVEEGRRGASLARNAGLARAAHEVVAFTDDDVVVDRGWIRAGVEALRRADDVGCVTGLILPLELETDSQVLLEQFAGFCKGFRRRTFRHPESRADIPFFPYAPGVIGSGANTVLWTDVARELGGFDTDLGPGTPTTGGEDLDLYIRLLRAGHAVSYEPRAIVWHQHPDGSARLRRQVYRYGVGLGAVLAKQLLVGSDRRGFVRAVPAGIRYARDPGSRKNAGKPPDYPRRLEWLERLGMLVGPAAYGFSFLATRARRLVSRGLPVPRPRQVRAREVAPGQDGIVLVTAVTCVAAALSVALNLPVAVRMAAVLAFLCLAPGGAFLTAVRGRGEAGLIVGISLGATAVLAQTMLWLGAWRPRAFLYGLCGLCLVAVAPGIARLLAPRAATAGARAALRRARLAARHVTPEAHTHAALIIVALLAWTESLLGAHLNRIGGLGLLQAMPATYFLAFALLLVGFAIAASSGGLDPRVLGLYILALIVVLHATTAILYDEPRYAWVYKHLGVINLIASTGAADRNVDIYNNWPSFFAANAWLSKTSGVGSIDYAGWAQLFFNLVGAAAVRFALRGVTRDERLLWTATLFFVLGNWVGQDYLAPQAFGFVLSLVVIGLFLRCGPRAADRWRRRAASGRRWLAPRLPDDELAPAPLGPRAALLGGAACVVAVVTSHQLSPVFLILSVGTLALFRRWIRYPGPLERPLAEGRSTSRPSRSGRFLTQAGPIRVRAAGPGGQRVLVEVLGTERTASRRAPAPWLGRAPAGWLGRPLRRRAGHAAARRDDRDLPGIGVVVAMLAVEVWWVALAWPFLHAHFGLIEPTPGKVPGRNVGAALPGAALIFYAPAAVMASIVALALIGFAGRLRGGKRDLVPACLIVAPLLGVALQSYGGEGPFRAYLFALPWLGLLAAFACVQRSSPIGEAQLSFRRLAVVTPVIGAFLLLAYFGQELANRIPADDVAASTWYEQHAPPGSMRIDLAPNAPSRLTARYPLVSLADPPSLLEQPGFAGHLLGPVDVARLERLIRQQHARPAYVVLSIAQEGYGRLNGMLPGGSVRSFVLALGRSGAFRLVYTRPTDWVFKYSPPVERRTRP
;
A
#
# COMPACT_ATOMS: atom_id res chain seq x y z
N MET A 1 -12.99 -47.53 54.13
CA MET A 1 -11.69 -46.83 54.04
C MET A 1 -11.52 -46.29 52.61
N SER A 2 -10.89 -45.13 52.39
CA SER A 2 -11.02 -44.38 51.12
C SER A 2 -9.89 -44.59 50.11
N LEU A 3 -10.28 -45.10 48.94
CA LEU A 3 -9.58 -45.16 47.64
C LEU A 3 -8.27 -44.34 47.51
N GLY A 4 -7.17 -45.05 47.24
CA GLY A 4 -5.90 -44.46 46.81
C GLY A 4 -5.72 -44.60 45.31
N GLY A 5 -5.90 -43.50 44.56
CA GLY A 5 -5.76 -43.47 43.10
C GLY A 5 -7.08 -43.53 42.36
N GLN A 6 -7.68 -42.37 42.10
CA GLN A 6 -8.79 -42.26 41.14
C GLN A 6 -8.25 -42.07 39.72
N ILE A 7 -8.92 -42.69 38.74
CA ILE A 7 -8.71 -42.42 37.32
C ILE A 7 -9.17 -40.98 37.04
N VAL A 8 -8.33 -40.20 36.38
CA VAL A 8 -8.62 -38.81 36.00
C VAL A 8 -8.54 -38.65 34.48
N PRO A 9 -9.25 -37.69 33.87
CA PRO A 9 -8.99 -37.27 32.49
C PRO A 9 -7.53 -36.83 32.34
N ALA A 10 -6.88 -37.15 31.21
CA ALA A 10 -5.48 -36.76 30.96
C ALA A 10 -5.25 -35.22 31.00
N ALA A 11 -6.31 -34.43 30.80
CA ALA A 11 -6.29 -32.97 30.98
C ALA A 11 -6.13 -32.50 32.46
N GLN A 12 -6.18 -33.41 33.44
CA GLN A 12 -6.00 -33.14 34.87
C GLN A 12 -4.67 -33.67 35.44
N LEU A 13 -3.71 -34.05 34.58
CA LEU A 13 -2.36 -34.43 35.02
C LEU A 13 -1.65 -33.24 35.69
N VAL A 14 -0.99 -33.48 36.83
CA VAL A 14 -0.24 -32.47 37.61
C VAL A 14 1.22 -32.90 37.72
N ALA A 15 2.15 -32.01 37.37
CA ALA A 15 3.58 -32.31 37.44
C ALA A 15 4.10 -32.38 38.90
N PRO A 16 5.12 -33.22 39.18
CA PRO A 16 5.76 -34.16 38.26
C PRO A 16 4.90 -35.42 38.04
N VAL A 17 4.81 -35.89 36.80
CA VAL A 17 4.04 -37.09 36.38
C VAL A 17 4.98 -38.25 36.06
N ALA A 18 4.72 -39.43 36.62
CA ALA A 18 5.39 -40.66 36.20
C ALA A 18 4.78 -41.15 34.88
N VAL A 19 5.56 -41.21 33.80
CA VAL A 19 5.17 -41.90 32.55
C VAL A 19 5.64 -43.36 32.62
N ARG A 20 4.77 -44.33 32.32
CA ARG A 20 5.06 -45.77 32.36
C ARG A 20 4.35 -46.52 31.24
N THR A 21 4.99 -47.56 30.71
CA THR A 21 4.38 -48.58 29.85
C THR A 21 3.95 -49.79 30.68
N LEU A 22 2.88 -50.47 30.26
CA LEU A 22 2.47 -51.78 30.76
C LEU A 22 1.83 -52.58 29.62
N ASP A 23 2.21 -53.84 29.43
CA ASP A 23 1.39 -54.78 28.65
C ASP A 23 0.38 -55.46 29.59
N LEU A 24 -0.90 -55.44 29.23
CA LEU A 24 -1.96 -56.04 30.06
C LEU A 24 -1.86 -57.59 30.12
N GLY A 25 -1.00 -58.21 29.31
CA GLY A 25 -0.62 -59.61 29.46
C GLY A 25 0.44 -59.90 30.54
N ALA A 26 0.97 -58.88 31.22
CA ALA A 26 2.05 -58.99 32.21
C ALA A 26 1.60 -58.58 33.64
N PRO A 27 2.31 -59.03 34.70
CA PRO A 27 1.98 -58.66 36.08
C PRO A 27 2.08 -57.14 36.35
N VAL A 28 1.08 -56.59 37.04
CA VAL A 28 1.00 -55.16 37.39
C VAL A 28 1.99 -54.76 38.51
N SER A 29 2.59 -55.75 39.18
CA SER A 29 3.57 -55.59 40.28
C SER A 29 4.78 -54.72 39.92
N ASP A 30 5.13 -54.65 38.64
CA ASP A 30 6.42 -54.12 38.20
C ASP A 30 6.41 -52.59 37.97
N LEU A 31 5.24 -51.95 38.12
CA LEU A 31 5.04 -50.51 38.00
C LEU A 31 5.68 -49.72 39.16
N ARG A 32 7.02 -49.60 39.13
CA ARG A 32 7.78 -48.80 40.10
C ARG A 32 7.57 -47.30 39.89
N VAL A 33 6.78 -46.69 40.78
CA VAL A 33 6.50 -45.23 40.81
C VAL A 33 7.44 -44.46 41.76
N ARG A 34 8.18 -45.14 42.65
CA ARG A 34 9.07 -44.47 43.62
C ARG A 34 10.23 -43.72 42.94
N ARG A 35 10.57 -42.54 43.47
CA ARG A 35 11.77 -41.74 43.15
C ARG A 35 12.86 -41.97 44.20
N GLY A 36 14.13 -41.75 43.83
CA GLY A 36 15.24 -41.74 44.79
C GLY A 36 15.14 -40.55 45.75
N ASP A 37 15.64 -40.72 46.98
CA ASP A 37 15.18 -40.00 48.18
C ASP A 37 15.54 -38.49 48.26
N ARG A 38 16.10 -37.91 47.18
CA ARG A 38 16.39 -36.47 47.03
C ARG A 38 15.49 -35.75 46.00
N ARG A 39 14.44 -36.39 45.47
CA ARG A 39 13.47 -35.77 44.53
C ARG A 39 12.04 -35.82 45.09
N PRO A 40 11.19 -34.80 44.84
CA PRO A 40 9.80 -34.82 45.28
C PRO A 40 9.02 -35.98 44.62
N PRO A 41 8.04 -36.57 45.31
CA PRO A 41 7.23 -37.68 44.76
C PRO A 41 6.41 -37.22 43.54
N TYR A 42 6.02 -38.18 42.69
CA TYR A 42 5.10 -37.90 41.58
C TYR A 42 3.69 -37.61 42.09
N ARG A 43 3.00 -36.68 41.44
CA ARG A 43 1.61 -36.27 41.75
C ARG A 43 0.59 -36.90 40.81
N SER A 44 1.03 -37.46 39.69
CA SER A 44 0.19 -38.26 38.81
C SER A 44 0.98 -39.40 38.18
N LEU A 45 0.27 -40.43 37.71
CA LEU A 45 0.79 -41.54 36.92
C LEU A 45 0.07 -41.57 35.57
N LEU A 46 0.83 -41.61 34.47
CA LEU A 46 0.33 -41.82 33.12
C LEU A 46 0.81 -43.20 32.65
N VAL A 47 -0.12 -44.15 32.59
CA VAL A 47 0.12 -45.51 32.07
C VAL A 47 -0.26 -45.56 30.59
N VAL A 48 0.68 -46.02 29.76
CA VAL A 48 0.49 -46.38 28.36
C VAL A 48 0.29 -47.89 28.31
N ALA A 49 -0.89 -48.34 27.90
CA ALA A 49 -1.29 -49.74 27.90
C ALA A 49 -1.09 -50.39 26.53
N HIS A 50 -0.47 -51.57 26.54
CA HIS A 50 -0.29 -52.46 25.40
C HIS A 50 -1.06 -53.78 25.62
N LEU A 51 -1.29 -54.54 24.56
CA LEU A 51 -1.90 -55.87 24.62
C LEU A 51 -1.21 -56.84 23.63
N GLY A 52 -0.21 -57.56 24.13
CA GLY A 52 0.68 -58.36 23.29
C GLY A 52 1.44 -57.46 22.30
N GLY A 53 2.12 -56.44 22.81
CA GLY A 53 2.90 -55.44 22.08
C GLY A 53 2.09 -54.29 21.46
N ASP A 54 0.86 -54.53 20.99
CA ASP A 54 0.05 -53.51 20.32
C ASP A 54 -0.47 -52.44 21.33
N PRO A 55 -0.21 -51.13 21.14
CA PRO A 55 -0.65 -50.08 22.06
C PRO A 55 -2.15 -49.80 21.91
N ILE A 56 -2.91 -49.92 23.00
CA ILE A 56 -4.37 -49.80 23.02
C ILE A 56 -4.90 -48.49 23.62
N GLY A 57 -4.15 -47.84 24.52
CA GLY A 57 -4.61 -46.60 25.14
C GLY A 57 -3.73 -46.03 26.25
N THR A 58 -4.19 -44.92 26.84
CA THR A 58 -3.60 -44.27 28.01
C THR A 58 -4.60 -44.13 29.16
N ALA A 59 -4.14 -44.40 30.37
CA ALA A 59 -4.86 -44.16 31.62
C ALA A 59 -4.07 -43.21 32.51
N ALA A 60 -4.73 -42.19 33.07
CA ALA A 60 -4.13 -41.22 33.98
C ALA A 60 -4.72 -41.39 35.38
N PHE A 61 -3.88 -41.35 36.40
CA PHE A 61 -4.24 -41.52 37.81
C PHE A 61 -3.65 -40.38 38.65
N SER A 62 -4.43 -39.88 39.61
CA SER A 62 -3.94 -38.94 40.62
C SER A 62 -3.29 -39.70 41.79
N LEU A 63 -2.13 -39.25 42.26
CA LEU A 63 -1.38 -39.89 43.35
C LEU A 63 -1.46 -39.04 44.63
N ARG A 64 -1.67 -39.68 45.78
CA ARG A 64 -1.47 -39.02 47.09
C ARG A 64 0.03 -38.94 47.39
N GLU A 65 0.48 -37.84 48.00
CA GLU A 65 1.91 -37.61 48.24
C GLU A 65 2.53 -38.75 49.06
N GLY A 66 3.63 -39.32 48.57
CA GLY A 66 4.35 -40.44 49.18
C GLY A 66 3.74 -41.84 48.98
N ALA A 67 2.50 -41.96 48.49
CA ALA A 67 1.83 -43.25 48.36
C ALA A 67 2.23 -44.02 47.08
N GLN A 68 2.65 -45.28 47.23
CA GLN A 68 2.67 -46.25 46.14
C GLN A 68 1.28 -46.92 46.06
N PRO A 69 0.57 -46.87 44.91
CA PRO A 69 -0.70 -47.58 44.75
C PRO A 69 -0.48 -49.10 44.79
N SER A 70 -1.46 -49.88 45.27
CA SER A 70 -1.34 -51.33 45.24
C SER A 70 -1.46 -51.88 43.80
N GLY A 71 -0.82 -53.01 43.53
CA GLY A 71 -0.89 -53.66 42.22
C GLY A 71 -2.32 -53.98 41.82
N ASP A 72 -3.14 -54.42 42.78
CA ASP A 72 -4.54 -54.80 42.58
C ASP A 72 -5.43 -53.60 42.25
N GLN A 73 -5.21 -52.45 42.92
CA GLN A 73 -5.94 -51.21 42.66
C GLN A 73 -5.63 -50.65 41.26
N LEU A 74 -4.37 -50.74 40.83
CA LEU A 74 -4.02 -50.42 39.44
C LEU A 74 -4.62 -51.43 38.47
N ALA A 75 -4.57 -52.73 38.76
CA ALA A 75 -5.12 -53.78 37.90
C ALA A 75 -6.63 -53.59 37.67
N GLU A 76 -7.42 -53.42 38.73
CA GLU A 76 -8.87 -53.18 38.65
C GLU A 76 -9.19 -51.93 37.82
N GLY A 77 -8.52 -50.81 38.11
CA GLY A 77 -8.72 -49.56 37.36
C GLY A 77 -8.33 -49.64 35.89
N LEU A 78 -7.23 -50.35 35.56
CA LEU A 78 -6.78 -50.55 34.18
C LEU A 78 -7.71 -51.49 33.40
N VAL A 79 -8.17 -52.59 34.02
CA VAL A 79 -9.13 -53.52 33.43
C VAL A 79 -10.45 -52.82 33.12
N TRP A 80 -11.04 -52.08 34.08
CA TRP A 80 -12.26 -51.32 33.84
C TRP A 80 -12.07 -50.22 32.79
N ARG A 81 -10.94 -49.51 32.80
CA ARG A 81 -10.66 -48.47 31.80
C ARG A 81 -10.59 -49.07 30.39
N PHE A 82 -9.88 -50.17 30.18
CA PHE A 82 -9.62 -50.70 28.84
C PHE A 82 -10.55 -51.83 28.39
N ALA A 83 -11.57 -52.20 29.17
CA ALA A 83 -12.50 -53.29 28.83
C ALA A 83 -13.06 -53.20 27.40
N ALA A 84 -13.45 -52.00 26.93
CA ALA A 84 -13.95 -51.80 25.58
C ALA A 84 -12.87 -52.00 24.51
N GLU A 85 -11.68 -51.41 24.69
CA GLU A 85 -10.53 -51.57 23.80
C GLU A 85 -10.01 -53.02 23.75
N VAL A 86 -10.05 -53.74 24.89
CA VAL A 86 -9.66 -55.16 24.99
C VAL A 86 -10.68 -56.06 24.27
N CYS A 87 -11.99 -55.82 24.41
CA CYS A 87 -13.03 -56.53 23.66
C CYS A 87 -12.95 -56.26 22.14
N GLU A 88 -12.64 -55.02 21.75
CA GLU A 88 -12.41 -54.66 20.34
C GLU A 88 -11.13 -55.30 19.77
N ALA A 89 -10.10 -55.52 20.59
CA ALA A 89 -8.90 -56.25 20.18
C ALA A 89 -9.17 -57.76 20.04
N HIS A 90 -9.93 -58.36 20.97
CA HIS A 90 -10.31 -59.78 20.92
C HIS A 90 -11.15 -60.12 19.69
N THR A 91 -12.04 -59.24 19.24
CA THR A 91 -12.89 -59.46 18.06
C THR A 91 -12.16 -59.31 16.71
N ARG A 92 -10.85 -59.02 16.71
CA ARG A 92 -10.03 -58.84 15.50
C ARG A 92 -8.90 -59.87 15.33
N ARG A 93 -8.66 -60.72 16.32
CA ARG A 93 -7.74 -61.87 16.24
C ARG A 93 -8.60 -63.13 16.27
N ASP A 94 -8.24 -64.14 15.49
CA ASP A 94 -9.07 -65.35 15.30
C ASP A 94 -9.37 -66.09 16.62
N HIS A 95 -10.45 -66.89 16.62
CA HIS A 95 -11.19 -67.40 17.79
C HIS A 95 -10.43 -68.18 18.89
N ALA A 96 -9.10 -68.34 18.80
CA ALA A 96 -8.27 -69.06 19.77
C ALA A 96 -8.17 -68.38 21.16
N LEU A 97 -8.47 -67.07 21.28
CA LEU A 97 -8.31 -66.33 22.55
C LEU A 97 -9.53 -66.41 23.48
N ALA A 98 -10.65 -66.97 23.04
CA ALA A 98 -11.86 -67.21 23.85
C ALA A 98 -11.69 -68.28 24.97
N ARG A 99 -10.45 -68.68 25.27
CA ARG A 99 -10.07 -69.67 26.31
C ARG A 99 -8.91 -69.23 27.21
N LYS A 100 -8.49 -67.95 27.21
CA LYS A 100 -7.32 -67.47 27.99
C LYS A 100 -7.60 -66.36 29.01
N ILE A 101 -8.59 -66.62 29.86
CA ILE A 101 -8.53 -66.34 31.31
C ILE A 101 -9.04 -67.63 31.98
N PRO A 102 -8.42 -68.21 33.04
CA PRO A 102 -7.22 -67.81 33.79
C PRO A 102 -6.07 -68.86 33.82
N LEU A 103 -4.93 -68.49 34.45
CA LEU A 103 -3.78 -69.32 34.92
C LEU A 103 -2.96 -70.20 33.93
N LEU A 104 -1.62 -70.09 34.10
CA LEU A 104 -0.54 -71.09 33.89
C LEU A 104 -0.13 -71.61 32.49
N ALA A 105 1.19 -71.88 32.41
CA ALA A 105 1.93 -72.73 31.46
C ALA A 105 2.01 -72.36 29.95
N ALA A 106 2.96 -72.99 29.24
CA ALA A 106 3.61 -72.44 28.04
C ALA A 106 3.48 -73.27 26.73
N PRO A 107 4.55 -73.56 25.93
CA PRO A 107 4.53 -73.45 24.46
C PRO A 107 4.00 -74.73 23.74
N PRO A 108 3.80 -74.77 22.39
CA PRO A 108 4.41 -73.90 21.36
C PRO A 108 3.52 -73.38 20.19
N THR A 109 4.16 -72.54 19.36
CA THR A 109 3.93 -72.20 17.92
C THR A 109 2.59 -72.54 17.23
N LEU A 110 2.02 -71.55 16.51
CA LEU A 110 1.50 -71.78 15.14
C LEU A 110 1.34 -70.49 14.30
N ASP A 111 1.71 -70.61 13.02
CA ASP A 111 1.23 -69.92 11.81
C ASP A 111 1.12 -68.38 11.75
N ARG A 112 2.17 -67.73 11.20
CA ARG A 112 2.11 -66.36 10.65
C ARG A 112 1.48 -66.35 9.25
N ARG A 113 0.15 -66.45 9.14
CA ARG A 113 -0.55 -66.08 7.89
C ARG A 113 -0.45 -64.57 7.67
N GLY A 114 -0.13 -64.07 6.49
CA GLY A 114 0.19 -64.80 5.26
C GLY A 114 0.35 -63.90 4.04
N PHE A 115 0.94 -62.71 4.20
CA PHE A 115 1.45 -62.01 3.02
C PHE A 115 2.58 -62.84 2.41
N PRO A 116 2.66 -63.02 1.08
CA PRO A 116 3.73 -63.79 0.47
C PRO A 116 5.09 -63.17 0.81
N PRO A 117 6.16 -63.98 0.99
CA PRO A 117 7.45 -63.52 1.50
C PRO A 117 8.25 -62.73 0.44
N ARG A 118 7.74 -61.55 0.05
CA ARG A 118 8.58 -60.46 -0.44
C ARG A 118 9.41 -59.97 0.75
N ALA A 119 10.74 -60.06 0.66
CA ALA A 119 11.68 -59.50 1.62
C ALA A 119 11.21 -58.12 2.11
N LEU A 120 11.34 -57.85 3.41
CA LEU A 120 11.00 -56.53 3.94
C LEU A 120 12.00 -55.51 3.39
N PRO A 121 11.55 -54.34 2.90
CA PRO A 121 12.42 -53.37 2.26
C PRO A 121 13.39 -52.78 3.29
N ALA A 122 14.67 -52.74 2.95
CA ALA A 122 15.66 -52.10 3.80
C ALA A 122 15.31 -50.63 4.07
N VAL A 123 15.75 -50.08 5.21
CA VAL A 123 15.34 -48.76 5.69
C VAL A 123 16.53 -47.83 5.90
N SER A 124 16.39 -46.57 5.50
CA SER A 124 17.34 -45.50 5.81
C SER A 124 16.75 -44.57 6.86
N VAL A 125 17.22 -44.62 8.10
CA VAL A 125 16.75 -43.74 9.18
C VAL A 125 17.56 -42.45 9.16
N VAL A 126 16.90 -41.30 8.99
CA VAL A 126 17.55 -39.98 8.95
C VAL A 126 17.22 -39.21 10.24
N VAL A 127 18.25 -38.92 11.02
CA VAL A 127 18.17 -38.09 12.24
C VAL A 127 18.81 -36.73 11.96
N ALA A 128 18.07 -35.65 12.15
CA ALA A 128 18.61 -34.29 11.98
C ALA A 128 18.94 -33.67 13.34
N THR A 129 20.20 -33.29 13.57
CA THR A 129 20.66 -32.65 14.82
C THR A 129 21.17 -31.23 14.61
N CYS A 130 21.16 -30.42 15.67
CA CYS A 130 21.75 -29.08 15.68
C CYS A 130 22.47 -28.78 17.00
N GLY A 131 23.16 -29.80 17.55
CA GLY A 131 24.01 -29.67 18.73
C GLY A 131 23.31 -29.96 20.05
N ASN A 132 22.79 -31.17 20.21
CA ASN A 132 22.25 -31.69 21.48
C ASN A 132 22.77 -33.12 21.75
N PRO A 133 24.08 -33.33 21.98
CA PRO A 133 24.69 -34.67 22.00
C PRO A 133 24.02 -35.67 22.96
N PRO A 134 23.63 -35.31 24.21
CA PRO A 134 23.01 -36.29 25.12
C PRO A 134 21.61 -36.75 24.68
N ALA A 135 20.88 -35.96 23.90
CA ALA A 135 19.59 -36.37 23.36
C ALA A 135 19.79 -37.23 22.10
N LEU A 136 20.71 -36.82 21.23
CA LEU A 136 21.13 -37.57 20.05
C LEU A 136 21.66 -38.97 20.41
N GLU A 137 22.45 -39.10 21.48
CA GLU A 137 22.91 -40.39 22.03
C GLU A 137 21.71 -41.32 22.33
N ARG A 138 20.69 -40.83 23.04
CA ARG A 138 19.48 -41.61 23.36
C ARG A 138 18.69 -41.97 22.10
N CYS A 139 18.58 -41.03 21.16
CA CYS A 139 17.92 -41.23 19.87
C CYS A 139 18.59 -42.38 19.10
N VAL A 140 19.88 -42.26 18.81
CA VAL A 140 20.67 -43.27 18.08
C VAL A 140 20.66 -44.62 18.81
N SER A 141 20.86 -44.65 20.14
CA SER A 141 20.77 -45.88 20.94
C SER A 141 19.43 -46.60 20.77
N SER A 142 18.33 -45.86 20.72
CA SER A 142 16.99 -46.45 20.56
C SER A 142 16.73 -46.98 19.16
N ILE A 143 17.27 -46.32 18.13
CA ILE A 143 17.14 -46.74 16.72
C ILE A 143 17.98 -48.00 16.46
N LEU A 144 19.23 -48.05 16.95
CA LEU A 144 20.12 -49.21 16.81
C LEU A 144 19.59 -50.46 17.52
N ALA A 145 18.65 -50.29 18.46
CA ALA A 145 17.95 -51.33 19.21
C ALA A 145 16.54 -51.68 18.67
N CYS A 146 16.16 -51.21 17.47
CA CYS A 146 14.92 -51.64 16.81
C CYS A 146 14.98 -53.10 16.38
N ASP A 147 13.86 -53.82 16.48
CA ASP A 147 13.75 -55.25 16.12
C ASP A 147 13.58 -55.41 14.59
N TYR A 148 14.58 -54.99 13.82
CA TYR A 148 14.63 -54.96 12.36
C TYR A 148 16.03 -55.32 11.85
N GLU A 149 16.13 -56.08 10.76
CA GLU A 149 17.41 -56.60 10.25
C GLU A 149 18.14 -55.56 9.36
N GLU A 150 17.52 -55.18 8.22
CA GLU A 150 18.18 -54.37 7.19
C GLU A 150 17.92 -52.86 7.35
N PHE A 151 18.81 -52.11 8.02
CA PHE A 151 18.74 -50.65 8.07
C PHE A 151 20.08 -49.90 8.26
N GLU A 152 20.15 -48.65 7.76
CA GLU A 152 21.21 -47.67 8.08
C GLU A 152 20.65 -46.52 8.95
N VAL A 153 21.52 -45.85 9.70
CA VAL A 153 21.22 -44.65 10.51
C VAL A 153 22.11 -43.49 10.05
N ILE A 154 21.53 -42.53 9.34
CA ILE A 154 22.19 -41.33 8.83
C ILE A 154 21.95 -40.17 9.80
N VAL A 155 22.97 -39.82 10.59
CA VAL A 155 22.94 -38.65 11.46
C VAL A 155 23.46 -37.43 10.70
N VAL A 156 22.62 -36.41 10.55
CA VAL A 156 22.95 -35.18 9.83
C VAL A 156 23.07 -34.00 10.81
N ASP A 157 24.30 -33.56 11.08
CA ASP A 157 24.54 -32.35 11.86
C ASP A 157 24.41 -31.10 10.98
N ASN A 158 23.59 -30.17 11.46
CA ASN A 158 23.23 -28.96 10.76
C ASN A 158 24.00 -27.71 11.26
N ARG A 159 25.09 -27.91 11.99
CA ARG A 159 26.04 -26.87 12.42
C ARG A 159 27.30 -26.91 11.53
N PRO A 160 27.72 -25.79 10.91
CA PRO A 160 28.98 -25.76 10.17
C PRO A 160 30.18 -25.90 11.12
N HIS A 161 31.16 -26.72 10.73
CA HIS A 161 32.44 -26.91 11.41
C HIS A 161 32.35 -27.43 12.85
N ALA A 162 31.45 -28.39 13.11
CA ALA A 162 31.16 -28.92 14.44
C ALA A 162 31.50 -30.42 14.58
N ALA A 163 32.76 -30.71 14.87
CA ALA A 163 33.29 -32.09 14.99
C ALA A 163 32.91 -32.81 16.30
N ASP A 164 32.26 -32.13 17.25
CA ASP A 164 31.83 -32.66 18.54
C ASP A 164 30.74 -33.74 18.41
N THR A 165 29.86 -33.66 17.41
CA THR A 165 28.90 -34.74 17.12
C THR A 165 29.59 -35.98 16.55
N GLU A 166 30.50 -35.79 15.59
CA GLU A 166 31.21 -36.89 14.92
C GLU A 166 32.09 -37.66 15.93
N ALA A 167 32.83 -36.94 16.77
CA ALA A 167 33.62 -37.52 17.85
C ALA A 167 32.76 -38.29 18.85
N MET A 168 31.63 -37.72 19.31
CA MET A 168 30.72 -38.40 20.24
C MET A 168 30.14 -39.69 19.66
N LEU A 169 29.74 -39.68 18.38
CA LEU A 169 29.22 -40.89 17.72
C LEU A 169 30.30 -41.97 17.59
N ALA A 170 31.53 -41.60 17.24
CA ALA A 170 32.66 -42.53 17.12
C ALA A 170 33.13 -43.10 18.48
N GLU A 171 33.12 -42.29 19.55
CA GLU A 171 33.41 -42.72 20.91
C GLU A 171 32.34 -43.66 21.47
N ARG A 172 31.06 -43.39 21.16
CA ARG A 172 29.91 -44.02 21.83
C ARG A 172 29.33 -45.22 21.10
N PHE A 173 29.48 -45.28 19.77
CA PHE A 173 29.04 -46.38 18.92
C PHE A 173 30.18 -46.88 18.02
N PRO A 174 31.34 -47.28 18.59
CA PRO A 174 32.45 -47.79 17.81
C PRO A 174 32.02 -49.04 17.02
N GLU A 175 32.47 -49.12 15.78
CA GLU A 175 32.32 -50.27 14.86
C GLU A 175 30.88 -50.69 14.47
N ASP A 176 29.81 -49.98 14.89
CA ASP A 176 28.46 -50.23 14.35
C ASP A 176 28.33 -49.69 12.91
N GLY A 177 28.62 -50.56 11.94
CA GLY A 177 28.63 -50.24 10.51
C GLY A 177 27.28 -49.78 9.92
N ARG A 178 26.19 -49.76 10.70
CA ARG A 178 24.91 -49.15 10.30
C ARG A 178 24.92 -47.63 10.45
N LEU A 179 25.81 -47.07 11.27
CA LEU A 179 25.83 -45.65 11.62
C LEU A 179 26.67 -44.80 10.66
N ARG A 180 26.14 -43.65 10.24
CA ARG A 180 26.75 -42.78 9.23
C ARG A 180 26.60 -41.30 9.57
N TYR A 181 27.71 -40.62 9.83
CA TYR A 181 27.73 -39.17 10.05
C TYR A 181 27.70 -38.37 8.73
N VAL A 182 27.08 -37.18 8.77
CA VAL A 182 26.95 -36.25 7.65
C VAL A 182 26.92 -34.80 8.14
N GLU A 183 27.87 -33.96 7.70
CA GLU A 183 27.75 -32.50 7.87
C GLU A 183 26.83 -31.87 6.78
N GLU A 184 25.89 -31.03 7.20
CA GLU A 184 25.18 -30.05 6.36
C GLU A 184 25.38 -28.65 6.95
N GLY A 185 26.51 -28.02 6.61
CA GLY A 185 26.92 -26.70 7.12
C GLY A 185 25.97 -25.54 6.81
N ARG A 186 24.85 -25.76 6.10
CA ARG A 186 23.80 -24.75 5.87
C ARG A 186 22.62 -24.98 6.83
N ARG A 187 22.58 -24.21 7.91
CA ARG A 187 21.47 -24.21 8.89
C ARG A 187 20.08 -24.15 8.23
N GLY A 188 19.22 -25.09 8.61
CA GLY A 188 17.87 -25.36 8.13
C GLY A 188 17.54 -26.86 8.31
N ALA A 189 16.57 -27.23 9.15
CA ALA A 189 16.22 -28.64 9.40
C ALA A 189 15.77 -29.36 8.11
N SER A 190 15.03 -28.67 7.24
CA SER A 190 14.66 -29.18 5.91
C SER A 190 15.86 -29.35 4.96
N LEU A 191 16.99 -28.66 5.19
CA LEU A 191 18.24 -28.93 4.47
C LEU A 191 18.89 -30.21 5.02
N ALA A 192 18.97 -30.38 6.34
CA ALA A 192 19.51 -31.58 6.98
C ALA A 192 18.74 -32.85 6.59
N ARG A 193 17.41 -32.88 6.75
CA ARG A 193 16.57 -34.03 6.36
C ARG A 193 16.69 -34.33 4.85
N ASN A 194 16.82 -33.30 3.99
CA ASN A 194 17.07 -33.52 2.55
C ASN A 194 18.50 -34.01 2.24
N ALA A 195 19.51 -33.61 3.02
CA ALA A 195 20.89 -34.07 2.88
C ALA A 195 21.07 -35.54 3.31
N GLY A 196 20.24 -36.02 4.24
CA GLY A 196 20.07 -37.44 4.56
C GLY A 196 19.31 -38.20 3.47
N LEU A 197 18.16 -37.68 2.99
CA LEU A 197 17.40 -38.28 1.88
C LEU A 197 18.22 -38.45 0.58
N ALA A 198 19.16 -37.54 0.33
CA ALA A 198 20.11 -37.61 -0.79
C ALA A 198 21.22 -38.66 -0.61
N ARG A 199 21.34 -39.26 0.59
CA ARG A 199 22.34 -40.28 0.95
C ARG A 199 21.75 -41.64 1.30
N ALA A 200 20.46 -41.68 1.66
CA ALA A 200 19.64 -42.88 1.88
C ALA A 200 19.78 -43.88 0.72
N ALA A 201 20.35 -45.04 1.00
CA ALA A 201 20.56 -46.10 0.02
C ALA A 201 19.30 -46.90 -0.29
N HIS A 202 18.37 -47.00 0.67
CA HIS A 202 17.32 -48.02 0.66
C HIS A 202 15.95 -47.55 0.15
N GLU A 203 15.07 -48.52 -0.13
CA GLU A 203 13.72 -48.36 -0.71
C GLU A 203 12.77 -47.54 0.19
N VAL A 204 12.96 -47.61 1.52
CA VAL A 204 12.20 -46.85 2.52
C VAL A 204 13.11 -45.89 3.28
N VAL A 205 12.60 -44.69 3.58
CA VAL A 205 13.25 -43.68 4.41
C VAL A 205 12.36 -43.34 5.61
N ALA A 206 12.98 -43.30 6.79
CA ALA A 206 12.34 -42.87 8.03
C ALA A 206 12.98 -41.55 8.51
N PHE A 207 12.17 -40.67 9.08
CA PHE A 207 12.62 -39.40 9.66
C PHE A 207 12.20 -39.32 11.13
N THR A 208 13.15 -38.94 11.97
CA THR A 208 12.94 -38.55 13.37
C THR A 208 13.92 -37.45 13.77
N ASP A 209 13.73 -36.90 14.96
CA ASP A 209 14.45 -35.71 15.46
C ASP A 209 15.32 -36.07 16.67
N ASP A 210 16.36 -35.27 16.96
CA ASP A 210 17.39 -35.61 17.97
C ASP A 210 16.90 -35.54 19.42
N ASP A 211 15.66 -35.10 19.67
CA ASP A 211 14.96 -35.09 20.96
C ASP A 211 13.93 -36.24 21.12
N VAL A 212 14.04 -37.28 20.28
CA VAL A 212 13.12 -38.44 20.24
C VAL A 212 13.82 -39.76 20.59
N VAL A 213 13.12 -40.63 21.34
CA VAL A 213 13.47 -42.03 21.57
C VAL A 213 12.43 -42.91 20.87
N VAL A 214 12.85 -43.85 20.00
CA VAL A 214 11.93 -44.72 19.25
C VAL A 214 11.63 -46.02 19.98
N ASP A 215 10.47 -46.62 19.73
CA ASP A 215 10.14 -47.96 20.22
C ASP A 215 10.82 -49.06 19.38
N ARG A 216 11.07 -50.23 19.97
CA ARG A 216 11.71 -51.35 19.25
C ARG A 216 10.94 -51.78 18.01
N GLY A 217 9.61 -51.74 18.06
CA GLY A 217 8.73 -52.08 16.94
C GLY A 217 8.62 -51.00 15.86
N TRP A 218 9.19 -49.80 16.07
CA TRP A 218 8.93 -48.60 15.26
C TRP A 218 9.17 -48.80 13.76
N ILE A 219 10.37 -49.24 13.36
CA ILE A 219 10.73 -49.45 11.94
C ILE A 219 9.80 -50.50 11.31
N ARG A 220 9.62 -51.64 12.00
CA ARG A 220 8.79 -52.77 11.54
C ARG A 220 7.33 -52.36 11.34
N ALA A 221 6.75 -51.66 12.31
CA ALA A 221 5.38 -51.16 12.24
C ALA A 221 5.20 -50.14 11.11
N GLY A 222 6.16 -49.23 10.92
CA GLY A 222 6.17 -48.26 9.81
C GLY A 222 6.18 -48.94 8.44
N VAL A 223 7.10 -49.88 8.22
CA VAL A 223 7.21 -50.63 6.96
C VAL A 223 5.99 -51.52 6.70
N GLU A 224 5.50 -52.24 7.71
CA GLU A 224 4.25 -53.02 7.60
C GLU A 224 3.07 -52.14 7.19
N ALA A 225 2.94 -50.94 7.77
CA ALA A 225 1.89 -49.99 7.45
C ALA A 225 2.00 -49.42 6.04
N LEU A 226 3.22 -49.13 5.59
CA LEU A 226 3.52 -48.60 4.25
C LEU A 226 3.18 -49.62 3.15
N ARG A 227 3.36 -50.92 3.43
CA ARG A 227 3.02 -52.03 2.52
C ARG A 227 1.54 -52.46 2.49
N ARG A 228 0.63 -51.87 3.31
CA ARG A 228 -0.77 -52.38 3.40
C ARG A 228 -1.67 -52.04 2.21
N ALA A 229 -1.32 -51.04 1.40
CA ALA A 229 -1.99 -50.75 0.12
C ALA A 229 -1.06 -49.90 -0.75
N ASP A 230 -1.08 -50.15 -2.07
CA ASP A 230 -0.14 -49.54 -3.03
C ASP A 230 -0.25 -48.01 -3.15
N ASP A 231 -1.35 -47.42 -2.65
CA ASP A 231 -1.54 -45.96 -2.63
C ASP A 231 -0.95 -45.27 -1.40
N VAL A 232 -0.48 -46.01 -0.38
CA VAL A 232 0.11 -45.45 0.84
C VAL A 232 1.54 -44.99 0.55
N GLY A 233 1.69 -43.70 0.24
CA GLY A 233 3.00 -43.08 0.00
C GLY A 233 3.76 -42.74 1.27
N CYS A 234 3.08 -42.67 2.42
CA CYS A 234 3.66 -42.26 3.70
C CYS A 234 2.90 -42.84 4.89
N VAL A 235 3.63 -43.10 5.97
CA VAL A 235 3.14 -43.47 7.29
C VAL A 235 3.59 -42.42 8.30
N THR A 236 2.73 -42.15 9.28
CA THR A 236 3.05 -41.36 10.48
C THR A 236 2.66 -42.14 11.73
N GLY A 237 3.43 -42.07 12.80
CA GLY A 237 3.22 -42.89 13.99
C GLY A 237 2.65 -42.17 15.21
N LEU A 238 2.44 -42.94 16.29
CA LEU A 238 2.05 -42.42 17.61
C LEU A 238 3.24 -41.68 18.25
N ILE A 239 2.96 -40.51 18.83
CA ILE A 239 3.95 -39.71 19.57
C ILE A 239 3.43 -39.53 20.99
N LEU A 240 4.26 -39.87 21.97
CA LEU A 240 4.00 -39.78 23.40
C LEU A 240 5.07 -38.91 24.09
N PRO A 241 4.78 -38.30 25.24
CA PRO A 241 5.79 -37.55 26.00
C PRO A 241 6.79 -38.51 26.65
N LEU A 242 8.10 -38.30 26.40
CA LEU A 242 9.18 -39.05 27.07
C LEU A 242 9.20 -38.82 28.58
N GLU A 243 8.91 -37.59 29.01
CA GLU A 243 8.87 -37.15 30.40
C GLU A 243 7.86 -36.02 30.58
N LEU A 244 7.28 -35.93 31.78
CA LEU A 244 6.27 -34.93 32.18
C LEU A 244 6.60 -34.39 33.59
N GLU A 245 7.86 -33.99 33.76
CA GLU A 245 8.47 -33.62 35.05
C GLU A 245 8.18 -32.18 35.47
N THR A 246 7.71 -31.33 34.55
CA THR A 246 7.37 -29.92 34.81
C THR A 246 6.03 -29.53 34.18
N ASP A 247 5.36 -28.52 34.76
CA ASP A 247 4.10 -27.97 34.23
C ASP A 247 4.22 -27.55 32.75
N SER A 248 5.43 -27.14 32.33
CA SER A 248 5.67 -26.72 30.94
C SER A 248 5.63 -27.87 29.93
N GLN A 249 5.93 -29.09 30.38
CA GLN A 249 5.86 -30.31 29.58
C GLN A 249 4.42 -30.84 29.51
N VAL A 250 3.69 -30.78 30.63
CA VAL A 250 2.24 -31.09 30.70
C VAL A 250 1.43 -30.11 29.85
N LEU A 251 1.70 -28.81 29.95
CA LEU A 251 1.05 -27.78 29.13
C LEU A 251 1.36 -27.89 27.64
N LEU A 252 2.46 -28.55 27.22
CA LEU A 252 2.69 -28.84 25.80
C LEU A 252 1.88 -30.05 25.33
N GLU A 253 1.77 -31.11 26.14
CA GLU A 253 0.97 -32.30 25.82
C GLU A 253 -0.50 -31.91 25.59
N GLN A 254 -1.07 -31.14 26.52
CA GLN A 254 -2.42 -30.56 26.41
C GLN A 254 -2.59 -29.60 25.21
N PHE A 255 -1.50 -29.03 24.68
CA PHE A 255 -1.54 -28.05 23.59
C PHE A 255 -1.44 -28.67 22.20
N ALA A 256 -0.47 -29.57 22.02
CA ALA A 256 -0.08 -30.09 20.71
C ALA A 256 -0.92 -31.29 20.28
N GLY A 257 -1.47 -32.05 21.24
CA GLY A 257 -2.22 -33.28 20.97
C GLY A 257 -1.40 -34.22 20.10
N PHE A 258 -0.17 -34.53 20.51
CA PHE A 258 0.78 -35.32 19.72
C PHE A 258 0.25 -36.75 19.50
N CYS A 259 -0.33 -37.35 20.54
CA CYS A 259 -1.16 -38.54 20.41
C CYS A 259 -2.40 -38.26 19.54
N LYS A 260 -2.50 -38.92 18.37
CA LYS A 260 -3.69 -38.86 17.49
C LYS A 260 -4.70 -39.98 17.79
N GLY A 261 -4.54 -40.65 18.93
CA GLY A 261 -5.30 -41.82 19.37
C GLY A 261 -4.65 -43.16 19.01
N PHE A 262 -5.30 -44.25 19.40
CA PHE A 262 -4.74 -45.61 19.35
C PHE A 262 -5.37 -46.49 18.25
N ARG A 263 -6.16 -45.91 17.34
CA ARG A 263 -6.72 -46.59 16.17
C ARG A 263 -6.02 -46.14 14.89
N ARG A 264 -5.60 -47.11 14.06
CA ARG A 264 -5.03 -46.87 12.72
C ARG A 264 -6.03 -46.10 11.84
N ARG A 265 -5.55 -45.11 11.08
CA ARG A 265 -6.39 -44.32 10.15
C ARG A 265 -5.64 -43.99 8.87
N THR A 266 -6.22 -44.24 7.71
CA THR A 266 -5.63 -43.86 6.42
C THR A 266 -6.36 -42.65 5.85
N PHE A 267 -5.62 -41.57 5.59
CA PHE A 267 -6.12 -40.31 5.07
C PHE A 267 -5.93 -40.26 3.54
N ARG A 268 -7.00 -39.95 2.81
CA ARG A 268 -7.06 -39.87 1.35
C ARG A 268 -7.75 -38.59 0.91
N HIS A 269 -7.37 -38.04 -0.24
CA HIS A 269 -7.92 -36.79 -0.75
C HIS A 269 -8.53 -36.99 -2.14
N PRO A 270 -9.83 -36.72 -2.34
CA PRO A 270 -10.71 -35.90 -1.49
C PRO A 270 -11.48 -36.59 -0.35
N GLU A 271 -11.40 -37.91 -0.21
CA GLU A 271 -12.34 -38.75 0.58
C GLU A 271 -12.43 -38.34 2.05
N SER A 272 -11.29 -38.18 2.74
CA SER A 272 -11.21 -37.87 4.18
C SER A 272 -11.67 -36.44 4.53
N ARG A 273 -12.16 -35.67 3.55
CA ARG A 273 -12.75 -34.34 3.76
C ARG A 273 -14.08 -34.38 4.50
N ALA A 274 -14.81 -35.50 4.48
CA ALA A 274 -16.07 -35.64 5.23
C ALA A 274 -15.84 -35.46 6.74
N ASP A 275 -14.82 -36.12 7.30
CA ASP A 275 -14.45 -36.08 8.72
C ASP A 275 -13.78 -34.77 9.17
N ILE A 276 -13.16 -34.04 8.24
CA ILE A 276 -12.22 -32.94 8.56
C ILE A 276 -12.55 -31.73 7.65
N PRO A 277 -13.33 -30.74 8.12
CA PRO A 277 -13.88 -29.67 7.28
C PRO A 277 -12.84 -28.76 6.56
N PHE A 278 -11.57 -28.78 6.99
CA PHE A 278 -10.48 -27.99 6.41
C PHE A 278 -9.41 -28.85 5.69
N PHE A 279 -9.67 -30.14 5.47
CA PHE A 279 -8.76 -31.06 4.78
C PHE A 279 -8.52 -30.67 3.30
N PRO A 280 -7.30 -30.84 2.74
CA PRO A 280 -6.08 -31.36 3.37
C PRO A 280 -5.29 -30.29 4.16
N TYR A 281 -5.77 -29.05 4.19
CA TYR A 281 -5.08 -27.88 4.78
C TYR A 281 -5.06 -27.84 6.31
N ALA A 282 -5.50 -28.91 6.98
CA ALA A 282 -5.37 -29.16 8.42
C ALA A 282 -4.48 -30.39 8.73
N PRO A 283 -3.24 -30.50 8.18
CA PRO A 283 -2.45 -31.73 8.23
C PRO A 283 -1.99 -32.16 9.63
N GLY A 284 -2.02 -31.28 10.65
CA GLY A 284 -1.67 -31.62 12.03
C GLY A 284 -2.60 -32.62 12.74
N VAL A 285 -3.65 -33.10 12.07
CA VAL A 285 -4.49 -34.24 12.50
C VAL A 285 -3.99 -35.59 11.98
N ILE A 286 -2.98 -35.59 11.10
CA ILE A 286 -2.39 -36.78 10.47
C ILE A 286 -1.23 -37.30 11.33
N GLY A 287 -0.23 -36.44 11.58
CA GLY A 287 1.01 -36.78 12.29
C GLY A 287 1.89 -35.56 12.52
N SER A 288 3.19 -35.79 12.71
CA SER A 288 4.25 -34.78 12.89
C SER A 288 5.56 -35.32 12.32
N GLY A 289 6.41 -34.44 11.78
CA GLY A 289 7.67 -34.80 11.12
C GLY A 289 8.58 -35.75 11.91
N ALA A 290 8.58 -35.64 13.25
CA ALA A 290 9.36 -36.44 14.20
C ALA A 290 9.05 -37.95 14.19
N ASN A 291 7.95 -38.39 13.56
CA ASN A 291 7.60 -39.81 13.42
C ASN A 291 6.99 -40.06 12.04
N THR A 292 7.85 -40.14 11.01
CA THR A 292 7.45 -40.27 9.60
C THR A 292 8.24 -41.37 8.90
N VAL A 293 7.57 -42.26 8.16
CA VAL A 293 8.19 -43.31 7.32
C VAL A 293 7.56 -43.28 5.93
N LEU A 294 8.34 -43.27 4.86
CA LEU A 294 7.82 -43.17 3.49
C LEU A 294 8.72 -43.86 2.47
N TRP A 295 8.18 -44.17 1.28
CA TRP A 295 8.98 -44.64 0.16
C TRP A 295 10.00 -43.58 -0.25
N THR A 296 11.26 -43.97 -0.38
CA THR A 296 12.37 -43.05 -0.65
C THR A 296 12.18 -42.33 -1.98
N ASP A 297 11.63 -43.00 -2.99
CA ASP A 297 11.40 -42.39 -4.30
C ASP A 297 10.18 -41.46 -4.33
N VAL A 298 9.12 -41.71 -3.54
CA VAL A 298 8.03 -40.74 -3.34
C VAL A 298 8.55 -39.49 -2.63
N ALA A 299 9.44 -39.64 -1.65
CA ALA A 299 10.11 -38.52 -1.00
C ALA A 299 10.95 -37.69 -2.00
N ARG A 300 11.65 -38.36 -2.93
CA ARG A 300 12.46 -37.74 -3.99
C ARG A 300 11.61 -37.06 -5.06
N GLU A 301 10.54 -37.69 -5.55
CA GLU A 301 9.61 -37.13 -6.55
C GLU A 301 8.99 -35.81 -6.06
N LEU A 302 8.54 -35.79 -4.80
CA LEU A 302 7.96 -34.60 -4.18
C LEU A 302 9.00 -33.50 -3.89
N GLY A 303 10.29 -33.77 -4.08
CA GLY A 303 11.40 -32.84 -3.83
C GLY A 303 11.80 -32.69 -2.36
N GLY A 304 11.51 -33.69 -1.52
CA GLY A 304 11.82 -33.72 -0.09
C GLY A 304 11.03 -32.71 0.74
N PHE A 305 11.63 -32.20 1.81
CA PHE A 305 11.10 -31.09 2.61
C PHE A 305 11.35 -29.75 1.91
N ASP A 306 10.41 -28.80 1.99
CA ASP A 306 10.63 -27.47 1.39
C ASP A 306 11.65 -26.68 2.20
N THR A 307 12.78 -26.35 1.58
CA THR A 307 13.87 -25.55 2.17
C THR A 307 13.47 -24.12 2.54
N ASP A 308 12.29 -23.67 2.13
CA ASP A 308 11.73 -22.36 2.50
C ASP A 308 10.91 -22.42 3.80
N LEU A 309 10.75 -23.60 4.41
CA LEU A 309 10.06 -23.86 5.67
C LEU A 309 11.01 -24.44 6.74
N GLY A 310 10.49 -24.59 7.97
CA GLY A 310 11.15 -25.32 9.05
C GLY A 310 12.14 -24.55 9.94
N PRO A 311 12.59 -25.16 11.05
CA PRO A 311 13.62 -24.62 11.92
C PRO A 311 14.90 -24.23 11.15
N GLY A 312 15.54 -23.13 11.55
CA GLY A 312 16.67 -22.52 10.82
C GLY A 312 16.26 -21.53 9.73
N THR A 313 15.01 -21.59 9.24
CA THR A 313 14.41 -20.53 8.42
C THR A 313 13.61 -19.52 9.27
N PRO A 314 13.21 -18.36 8.72
CA PRO A 314 12.30 -17.44 9.40
C PRO A 314 10.94 -18.04 9.77
N THR A 315 10.49 -19.14 9.15
CA THR A 315 9.17 -19.74 9.45
C THR A 315 9.20 -20.63 10.69
N THR A 316 10.38 -21.12 11.07
CA THR A 316 10.64 -21.90 12.29
C THR A 316 9.87 -23.22 12.45
N GLY A 317 9.18 -23.68 11.40
CA GLY A 317 8.37 -24.91 11.38
C GLY A 317 7.51 -25.04 10.11
N GLY A 318 6.73 -26.12 10.05
CA GLY A 318 5.67 -26.38 9.05
C GLY A 318 6.11 -27.15 7.80
N GLU A 319 7.37 -27.58 7.73
CA GLU A 319 7.95 -28.31 6.59
C GLU A 319 7.33 -29.71 6.38
N ASP A 320 6.91 -30.34 7.48
CA ASP A 320 6.24 -31.64 7.56
C ASP A 320 4.76 -31.52 7.16
N LEU A 321 4.06 -30.52 7.71
CA LEU A 321 2.69 -30.17 7.37
C LEU A 321 2.54 -29.91 5.87
N ASP A 322 3.51 -29.25 5.25
CA ASP A 322 3.56 -29.06 3.80
C ASP A 322 3.89 -30.33 3.01
N LEU A 323 4.74 -31.22 3.54
CA LEU A 323 5.00 -32.53 2.93
C LEU A 323 3.73 -33.39 2.89
N TYR A 324 2.97 -33.47 3.99
CA TYR A 324 1.69 -34.19 4.04
C TYR A 324 0.65 -33.58 3.09
N ILE A 325 0.58 -32.24 2.98
CA ILE A 325 -0.27 -31.58 1.98
C ILE A 325 0.19 -31.93 0.55
N ARG A 326 1.50 -32.06 0.28
CA ARG A 326 2.01 -32.44 -1.05
C ARG A 326 1.70 -33.90 -1.39
N LEU A 327 1.96 -34.84 -0.47
CA LEU A 327 1.61 -36.28 -0.61
C LEU A 327 0.15 -36.47 -1.02
N LEU A 328 -0.78 -35.96 -0.19
CA LEU A 328 -2.23 -36.05 -0.41
C LEU A 328 -2.68 -35.38 -1.73
N ARG A 329 -1.92 -34.41 -2.24
CA ARG A 329 -2.24 -33.70 -3.49
C ARG A 329 -1.60 -34.31 -4.73
N ALA A 330 -0.60 -35.17 -4.57
CA ALA A 330 -0.04 -36.00 -5.64
C ALA A 330 -0.91 -37.24 -5.91
N GLY A 331 -1.67 -37.68 -4.91
CA GLY A 331 -2.59 -38.83 -5.00
C GLY A 331 -2.30 -39.91 -3.96
N HIS A 332 -1.19 -39.81 -3.24
CA HIS A 332 -0.83 -40.76 -2.19
C HIS A 332 -1.71 -40.60 -0.95
N ALA A 333 -2.09 -41.72 -0.36
CA ALA A 333 -2.62 -41.80 0.98
C ALA A 333 -1.51 -41.60 2.03
N VAL A 334 -1.88 -41.09 3.20
CA VAL A 334 -1.02 -41.06 4.40
C VAL A 334 -1.68 -41.89 5.49
N SER A 335 -0.96 -42.87 6.05
CA SER A 335 -1.50 -43.79 7.07
C SER A 335 -0.96 -43.45 8.46
N TYR A 336 -1.84 -43.24 9.43
CA TYR A 336 -1.47 -43.16 10.83
C TYR A 336 -1.44 -44.56 11.45
N GLU A 337 -0.27 -45.03 11.87
CA GLU A 337 -0.02 -46.34 12.49
C GLU A 337 0.33 -46.18 13.97
N PRO A 338 -0.59 -46.46 14.92
CA PRO A 338 -0.33 -46.29 16.33
C PRO A 338 0.77 -47.22 16.88
N ARG A 339 1.05 -48.35 16.20
CA ARG A 339 2.15 -49.27 16.55
C ARG A 339 3.54 -48.71 16.28
N ALA A 340 3.67 -47.68 15.44
CA ALA A 340 4.93 -46.98 15.23
C ALA A 340 5.09 -45.91 16.32
N ILE A 341 5.49 -46.32 17.53
CA ILE A 341 5.56 -45.44 18.71
C ILE A 341 6.91 -44.71 18.75
N VAL A 342 6.89 -43.42 19.10
CA VAL A 342 8.07 -42.69 19.59
C VAL A 342 7.75 -41.82 20.80
N TRP A 343 8.79 -41.57 21.60
CA TRP A 343 8.77 -40.81 22.85
C TRP A 343 9.55 -39.51 22.67
N HIS A 344 8.85 -38.37 22.64
CA HIS A 344 9.40 -37.06 22.31
C HIS A 344 9.66 -36.24 23.59
N GLN A 345 10.84 -35.63 23.71
CA GLN A 345 11.22 -34.87 24.90
C GLN A 345 10.55 -33.48 24.90
N HIS A 346 9.74 -33.20 25.92
CA HIS A 346 9.04 -31.92 26.02
C HIS A 346 9.92 -30.81 26.63
N PRO A 347 9.75 -29.54 26.20
CA PRO A 347 10.58 -28.44 26.66
C PRO A 347 10.34 -28.11 28.13
N ASP A 348 11.41 -28.21 28.90
CA ASP A 348 11.54 -27.77 30.29
C ASP A 348 11.39 -26.24 30.42
N GLY A 349 10.50 -25.83 31.32
CA GLY A 349 10.35 -24.43 31.72
C GLY A 349 9.61 -23.51 30.74
N SER A 350 8.92 -22.52 31.34
CA SER A 350 7.89 -21.75 30.64
C SER A 350 8.41 -20.86 29.49
N ALA A 351 9.70 -20.54 29.47
CA ALA A 351 10.33 -19.78 28.39
C ALA A 351 10.51 -20.61 27.11
N ARG A 352 10.93 -21.88 27.24
CA ARG A 352 11.06 -22.82 26.11
C ARG A 352 9.68 -23.16 25.54
N LEU A 353 8.71 -23.44 26.41
CA LEU A 353 7.30 -23.63 26.03
C LEU A 353 6.72 -22.45 25.21
N ARG A 354 6.80 -21.21 25.74
CA ARG A 354 6.27 -20.02 25.04
C ARG A 354 6.91 -19.84 23.65
N ARG A 355 8.21 -20.13 23.52
CA ARG A 355 8.92 -20.06 22.24
C ARG A 355 8.42 -21.13 21.26
N GLN A 356 8.21 -22.36 21.72
CA GLN A 356 7.76 -23.47 20.88
C GLN A 356 6.31 -23.28 20.40
N VAL A 357 5.39 -22.88 21.29
CA VAL A 357 4.00 -22.56 20.95
C VAL A 357 3.91 -21.43 19.89
N TYR A 358 4.72 -20.38 20.04
CA TYR A 358 4.82 -19.31 19.05
C TYR A 358 5.33 -19.83 17.69
N ARG A 359 6.39 -20.65 17.68
CA ARG A 359 6.96 -21.26 16.46
C ARG A 359 5.97 -22.14 15.70
N TYR A 360 5.20 -22.98 16.39
CA TYR A 360 4.14 -23.79 15.77
C TYR A 360 3.09 -22.90 15.08
N GLY A 361 2.74 -21.78 15.70
CA GLY A 361 1.92 -20.73 15.08
C GLY A 361 2.56 -20.17 13.80
N VAL A 362 3.83 -19.74 13.83
CA VAL A 362 4.55 -19.19 12.66
C VAL A 362 4.64 -20.23 11.53
N GLY A 363 4.97 -21.48 11.84
CA GLY A 363 5.04 -22.57 10.88
C GLY A 363 3.71 -22.85 10.20
N LEU A 364 2.62 -22.98 10.97
CA LEU A 364 1.28 -23.18 10.41
C LEU A 364 0.84 -21.97 9.54
N GLY A 365 1.07 -20.74 10.01
CA GLY A 365 0.80 -19.53 9.23
C GLY A 365 1.59 -19.45 7.92
N ALA A 366 2.86 -19.92 7.93
CA ALA A 366 3.71 -19.99 6.76
C ALA A 366 3.23 -21.02 5.72
N VAL A 367 2.81 -22.21 6.16
CA VAL A 367 2.24 -23.24 5.28
C VAL A 367 0.96 -22.75 4.61
N LEU A 368 0.04 -22.14 5.38
CA LEU A 368 -1.20 -21.58 4.84
C LEU A 368 -0.91 -20.45 3.83
N ALA A 369 0.11 -19.62 4.09
CA ALA A 369 0.57 -18.61 3.14
C ALA A 369 1.20 -19.22 1.87
N LYS A 370 1.98 -20.30 1.99
CA LYS A 370 2.52 -21.04 0.83
C LYS A 370 1.40 -21.55 -0.07
N GLN A 371 0.34 -22.15 0.49
CA GLN A 371 -0.80 -22.66 -0.28
C GLN A 371 -1.55 -21.53 -1.03
N LEU A 372 -1.61 -20.32 -0.47
CA LEU A 372 -2.19 -19.14 -1.13
C LEU A 372 -1.27 -18.50 -2.19
N LEU A 373 0.03 -18.36 -1.88
CA LEU A 373 1.00 -17.59 -2.67
C LEU A 373 1.66 -18.40 -3.79
N VAL A 374 1.91 -19.70 -3.57
CA VAL A 374 2.64 -20.59 -4.48
C VAL A 374 1.80 -21.81 -4.88
N GLY A 375 0.99 -22.35 -3.96
CA GLY A 375 0.20 -23.57 -4.12
C GLY A 375 -0.65 -23.67 -5.40
N SER A 376 -0.87 -24.91 -5.85
CA SER A 376 -1.51 -25.24 -7.13
C SER A 376 -3.04 -25.22 -7.09
N ASP A 377 -3.68 -25.42 -5.92
CA ASP A 377 -5.12 -25.17 -5.74
C ASP A 377 -5.39 -24.08 -4.70
N ARG A 378 -5.32 -22.83 -5.15
CA ARG A 378 -5.70 -21.66 -4.37
C ARG A 378 -7.21 -21.52 -4.22
N ARG A 379 -8.00 -22.19 -5.07
CA ARG A 379 -9.46 -22.03 -5.13
C ARG A 379 -10.16 -22.91 -4.11
N GLY A 380 -9.78 -24.19 -4.00
CA GLY A 380 -10.22 -25.04 -2.90
C GLY A 380 -9.67 -24.57 -1.56
N PHE A 381 -8.43 -24.10 -1.49
CA PHE A 381 -7.89 -23.44 -0.29
C PHE A 381 -8.78 -22.29 0.19
N VAL A 382 -9.02 -21.27 -0.64
CA VAL A 382 -9.88 -20.12 -0.27
C VAL A 382 -11.31 -20.54 0.07
N ARG A 383 -11.87 -21.56 -0.62
CA ARG A 383 -13.19 -22.14 -0.28
C ARG A 383 -13.22 -22.88 1.06
N ALA A 384 -12.09 -23.41 1.51
CA ALA A 384 -11.97 -24.14 2.77
C ALA A 384 -11.78 -23.20 3.99
N VAL A 385 -11.23 -21.99 3.80
CA VAL A 385 -10.95 -21.04 4.90
C VAL A 385 -12.13 -20.83 5.88
N PRO A 386 -13.40 -20.64 5.46
CA PRO A 386 -14.53 -20.49 6.39
C PRO A 386 -14.83 -21.75 7.23
N ALA A 387 -14.46 -22.93 6.74
CA ALA A 387 -14.55 -24.17 7.50
C ALA A 387 -13.38 -24.31 8.49
N GLY A 388 -12.17 -23.93 8.09
CA GLY A 388 -11.00 -23.86 8.98
C GLY A 388 -11.17 -22.87 10.15
N ILE A 389 -11.75 -21.69 9.90
CA ILE A 389 -12.05 -20.70 10.94
C ILE A 389 -13.09 -21.24 11.94
N ARG A 390 -14.09 -21.98 11.50
CA ARG A 390 -15.06 -22.64 12.40
C ARG A 390 -14.37 -23.74 13.22
N TYR A 391 -13.66 -24.65 12.58
CA TYR A 391 -12.93 -25.74 13.24
C TYR A 391 -11.93 -25.23 14.30
N ALA A 392 -11.21 -24.13 14.02
CA ALA A 392 -10.26 -23.55 14.97
C ALA A 392 -10.92 -22.83 16.19
N ARG A 393 -12.21 -22.46 16.08
CA ARG A 393 -12.98 -21.80 17.15
C ARG A 393 -13.86 -22.76 17.95
N ASP A 394 -14.17 -23.92 17.40
CA ASP A 394 -14.98 -24.97 18.01
C ASP A 394 -14.23 -25.61 19.19
N PRO A 395 -14.75 -25.54 20.44
CA PRO A 395 -14.15 -26.21 21.60
C PRO A 395 -14.16 -27.74 21.49
N GLY A 396 -15.17 -28.32 20.82
CA GLY A 396 -15.30 -29.77 20.60
C GLY A 396 -14.43 -30.30 19.46
N SER A 397 -13.74 -29.42 18.72
CA SER A 397 -12.78 -29.85 17.69
C SER A 397 -11.63 -30.63 18.31
N ARG A 398 -11.07 -31.61 17.58
CA ARG A 398 -9.90 -32.41 18.04
C ARG A 398 -8.66 -31.56 18.36
N LYS A 399 -8.60 -30.28 17.93
CA LYS A 399 -7.54 -29.34 18.32
C LYS A 399 -7.75 -28.72 19.72
N ASN A 400 -8.99 -28.59 20.18
CA ASN A 400 -9.31 -27.90 21.43
C ASN A 400 -9.78 -28.86 22.53
N ALA A 401 -10.35 -30.02 22.19
CA ALA A 401 -10.90 -30.99 23.14
C ALA A 401 -9.88 -31.61 24.13
N GLY A 402 -8.57 -31.48 23.88
CA GLY A 402 -7.51 -31.92 24.80
C GLY A 402 -7.11 -30.90 25.88
N LYS A 403 -7.66 -29.67 25.83
CA LYS A 403 -7.34 -28.58 26.76
C LYS A 403 -8.35 -28.51 27.90
N PRO A 404 -7.92 -28.38 29.17
CA PRO A 404 -8.84 -28.11 30.27
C PRO A 404 -9.40 -26.67 30.20
N PRO A 405 -10.52 -26.34 30.88
CA PRO A 405 -11.20 -25.03 30.77
C PRO A 405 -10.36 -23.83 31.21
N ASP A 406 -9.38 -24.05 32.07
CA ASP A 406 -8.43 -23.08 32.62
C ASP A 406 -7.15 -22.94 31.79
N TYR A 407 -7.01 -23.69 30.68
CA TYR A 407 -5.79 -23.72 29.87
C TYR A 407 -5.27 -22.32 29.52
N PRO A 408 -3.96 -22.00 29.72
CA PRO A 408 -3.46 -20.64 29.68
C PRO A 408 -3.72 -19.90 28.35
N ARG A 409 -4.73 -19.02 28.34
CA ARG A 409 -5.12 -18.19 27.17
C ARG A 409 -3.95 -17.43 26.53
N ARG A 410 -2.89 -17.11 27.29
CA ARG A 410 -1.66 -16.48 26.78
C ARG A 410 -0.92 -17.36 25.77
N LEU A 411 -0.95 -18.68 25.91
CA LEU A 411 -0.35 -19.62 24.96
C LEU A 411 -1.15 -19.67 23.66
N GLU A 412 -2.48 -19.67 23.71
CA GLU A 412 -3.31 -19.52 22.51
C GLU A 412 -3.07 -18.20 21.77
N TRP A 413 -2.92 -17.10 22.50
CA TRP A 413 -2.58 -15.81 21.90
C TRP A 413 -1.20 -15.80 21.26
N LEU A 414 -0.21 -16.52 21.83
CA LEU A 414 1.11 -16.68 21.21
C LEU A 414 1.06 -17.52 19.94
N GLU A 415 0.27 -18.61 19.90
CA GLU A 415 0.05 -19.36 18.65
C GLU A 415 -0.59 -18.47 17.58
N ARG A 416 -1.69 -17.78 17.91
CA ARG A 416 -2.43 -16.91 16.98
C ARG A 416 -1.55 -15.75 16.48
N LEU A 417 -0.72 -15.16 17.35
CA LEU A 417 0.27 -14.15 16.95
C LEU A 417 1.33 -14.74 16.00
N GLY A 418 1.80 -15.96 16.27
CA GLY A 418 2.67 -16.70 15.36
C GLY A 418 2.01 -16.89 13.98
N MET A 419 0.76 -17.35 13.94
CA MET A 419 0.01 -17.55 12.69
C MET A 419 -0.16 -16.26 11.86
N LEU A 420 -0.21 -15.09 12.50
CA LEU A 420 -0.23 -13.79 11.81
C LEU A 420 1.15 -13.37 11.27
N VAL A 421 2.24 -13.82 11.89
CA VAL A 421 3.63 -13.55 11.43
C VAL A 421 4.08 -14.54 10.35
N GLY A 422 3.60 -15.79 10.38
CA GLY A 422 3.92 -16.87 9.43
C GLY A 422 3.89 -16.47 7.94
N PRO A 423 2.87 -15.74 7.45
CA PRO A 423 2.82 -15.27 6.06
C PRO A 423 3.98 -14.33 5.67
N ALA A 424 4.40 -13.44 6.57
CA ALA A 424 5.56 -12.58 6.34
C ALA A 424 6.86 -13.38 6.41
N ALA A 425 6.98 -14.28 7.39
CA ALA A 425 8.13 -15.18 7.54
C ALA A 425 8.37 -16.05 6.29
N TYR A 426 7.31 -16.67 5.74
CA TYR A 426 7.41 -17.43 4.48
C TYR A 426 7.83 -16.53 3.31
N GLY A 427 7.28 -15.32 3.22
CA GLY A 427 7.66 -14.33 2.21
C GLY A 427 9.16 -13.99 2.25
N PHE A 428 9.74 -13.79 3.44
CA PHE A 428 11.17 -13.56 3.60
C PHE A 428 12.01 -14.80 3.24
N SER A 429 11.58 -15.99 3.71
CA SER A 429 12.26 -17.27 3.46
C SER A 429 12.35 -17.58 1.95
N PHE A 430 11.21 -17.56 1.26
CA PHE A 430 11.09 -17.77 -0.19
C PHE A 430 11.94 -16.81 -1.01
N LEU A 431 12.00 -15.53 -0.61
CA LEU A 431 12.87 -14.54 -1.28
C LEU A 431 14.36 -14.81 -1.04
N ALA A 432 14.75 -15.23 0.17
CA ALA A 432 16.13 -15.54 0.52
C ALA A 432 16.64 -16.78 -0.24
N THR A 433 15.90 -17.88 -0.25
CA THR A 433 16.27 -19.10 -0.99
C THR A 433 16.30 -18.85 -2.49
N ARG A 434 15.32 -18.10 -3.04
CA ARG A 434 15.31 -17.74 -4.46
C ARG A 434 16.52 -16.91 -4.88
N ALA A 435 17.03 -16.03 -4.01
CA ALA A 435 18.28 -15.32 -4.24
C ALA A 435 19.49 -16.28 -4.22
N ARG A 436 19.56 -17.22 -3.26
CA ARG A 436 20.65 -18.21 -3.16
C ARG A 436 20.71 -19.18 -4.35
N ARG A 437 19.57 -19.74 -4.77
CA ARG A 437 19.49 -20.70 -5.91
C ARG A 437 19.90 -20.09 -7.27
N LEU A 438 19.91 -18.75 -7.38
CA LEU A 438 20.42 -18.02 -8.56
C LEU A 438 21.94 -17.80 -8.53
N VAL A 439 22.58 -17.93 -7.36
CA VAL A 439 24.04 -17.80 -7.19
C VAL A 439 24.72 -19.17 -7.25
N SER A 440 24.12 -20.20 -6.66
CA SER A 440 24.78 -21.50 -6.45
C SER A 440 24.80 -22.43 -7.67
N ARG A 441 24.15 -22.09 -8.79
CA ARG A 441 23.93 -23.03 -9.91
C ARG A 441 25.02 -23.06 -10.98
N GLY A 442 26.06 -22.24 -10.89
CA GLY A 442 27.18 -22.17 -11.86
C GLY A 442 26.81 -21.66 -13.27
N LEU A 443 25.54 -21.78 -13.66
CA LEU A 443 24.95 -21.19 -14.87
C LEU A 443 25.37 -19.72 -15.00
N PRO A 444 25.83 -19.29 -16.19
CA PRO A 444 25.93 -17.87 -16.50
C PRO A 444 24.58 -17.21 -16.20
N VAL A 445 24.60 -16.08 -15.48
CA VAL A 445 23.40 -15.23 -15.31
C VAL A 445 22.79 -15.07 -16.71
N PRO A 446 21.57 -15.57 -16.95
CA PRO A 446 21.19 -15.95 -18.30
C PRO A 446 21.24 -14.75 -19.22
N ARG A 447 22.14 -14.78 -20.22
CA ARG A 447 22.10 -13.83 -21.35
C ARG A 447 20.66 -13.82 -21.84
N PRO A 448 19.95 -12.69 -21.78
CA PRO A 448 18.51 -12.70 -21.93
C PRO A 448 18.14 -13.06 -23.37
N ARG A 449 17.80 -14.34 -23.59
CA ARG A 449 16.90 -14.76 -24.67
C ARG A 449 15.71 -13.82 -24.59
N GLN A 450 15.38 -13.11 -25.68
CA GLN A 450 14.77 -11.77 -25.67
C GLN A 450 13.31 -11.62 -25.15
N VAL A 451 12.89 -12.47 -24.21
CA VAL A 451 12.13 -12.00 -23.05
C VAL A 451 12.89 -10.81 -22.45
N ARG A 452 12.53 -9.61 -22.89
CA ARG A 452 13.11 -8.35 -22.43
C ARG A 452 13.20 -8.38 -20.91
N ALA A 453 14.39 -8.09 -20.38
CA ALA A 453 14.51 -7.83 -18.95
C ALA A 453 13.45 -6.79 -18.60
N ARG A 454 12.51 -7.13 -17.72
CA ARG A 454 11.65 -6.11 -17.10
C ARG A 454 12.52 -5.40 -16.08
N GLU A 455 13.31 -4.47 -16.60
CA GLU A 455 14.17 -3.57 -15.87
C GLU A 455 13.45 -3.09 -14.62
N VAL A 456 14.12 -3.17 -13.46
CA VAL A 456 13.66 -2.43 -12.29
C VAL A 456 13.64 -0.97 -12.70
N ALA A 457 12.47 -0.35 -12.62
CA ALA A 457 12.27 1.00 -13.16
C ALA A 457 13.33 1.95 -12.57
N PRO A 458 14.16 2.61 -13.40
CA PRO A 458 15.26 3.43 -12.89
C PRO A 458 14.73 4.51 -11.95
N GLY A 459 15.29 4.55 -10.74
CA GLY A 459 14.86 5.44 -9.65
C GLY A 459 14.14 4.77 -8.47
N GLN A 460 13.72 3.49 -8.56
CA GLN A 460 13.03 2.80 -7.46
C GLN A 460 13.77 2.87 -6.10
N ASP A 461 15.10 2.76 -6.11
CA ASP A 461 15.93 2.79 -4.90
C ASP A 461 15.79 4.10 -4.11
N GLY A 462 15.59 5.23 -4.81
CA GLY A 462 15.34 6.53 -4.18
C GLY A 462 13.95 6.63 -3.55
N ILE A 463 12.94 6.01 -4.19
CA ILE A 463 11.57 5.94 -3.64
C ILE A 463 11.60 5.16 -2.31
N VAL A 464 12.28 4.01 -2.30
CA VAL A 464 12.47 3.15 -1.11
C VAL A 464 13.12 3.94 0.02
N LEU A 465 14.23 4.65 -0.26
CA LEU A 465 14.95 5.41 0.75
C LEU A 465 14.10 6.56 1.32
N VAL A 466 13.48 7.38 0.47
CA VAL A 466 12.64 8.51 0.91
C VAL A 466 11.41 8.03 1.70
N THR A 467 10.79 6.93 1.28
CA THR A 467 9.67 6.31 2.03
C THR A 467 10.14 5.84 3.41
N ALA A 468 11.25 5.09 3.47
CA ALA A 468 11.76 4.57 4.73
C ALA A 468 12.16 5.69 5.71
N VAL A 469 12.89 6.70 5.23
CA VAL A 469 13.31 7.85 6.04
C VAL A 469 12.10 8.64 6.54
N THR A 470 11.10 8.93 5.71
CA THR A 470 9.91 9.69 6.15
C THR A 470 9.03 8.90 7.12
N CYS A 471 8.86 7.58 6.94
CA CYS A 471 8.18 6.74 7.93
C CYS A 471 8.89 6.74 9.30
N VAL A 472 10.22 6.56 9.31
CA VAL A 472 11.00 6.53 10.55
C VAL A 472 11.04 7.91 11.21
N ALA A 473 11.24 8.99 10.44
CA ALA A 473 11.25 10.35 10.95
C ALA A 473 9.90 10.75 11.56
N ALA A 474 8.77 10.50 10.88
CA ALA A 474 7.45 10.81 11.42
C ALA A 474 7.14 10.00 12.69
N ALA A 475 7.42 8.69 12.68
CA ALA A 475 7.21 7.83 13.84
C ALA A 475 8.07 8.26 15.04
N LEU A 476 9.38 8.44 14.86
CA LEU A 476 10.29 8.86 15.94
C LEU A 476 9.99 10.27 16.43
N SER A 477 9.70 11.23 15.53
CA SER A 477 9.44 12.61 15.94
C SER A 477 8.21 12.73 16.85
N VAL A 478 7.15 11.95 16.58
CA VAL A 478 5.92 11.94 17.38
C VAL A 478 6.08 11.09 18.64
N ALA A 479 6.84 9.98 18.58
CA ALA A 479 7.10 9.13 19.73
C ALA A 479 8.04 9.77 20.78
N LEU A 480 9.06 10.51 20.32
CA LEU A 480 10.03 11.21 21.17
C LEU A 480 9.59 12.65 21.51
N ASN A 481 8.38 13.07 21.09
CA ASN A 481 7.84 14.41 21.27
C ASN A 481 8.82 15.55 20.89
N LEU A 482 9.48 15.41 19.74
CA LEU A 482 10.48 16.38 19.25
C LEU A 482 9.89 17.80 19.08
N PRO A 483 10.73 18.86 18.97
CA PRO A 483 10.27 20.23 18.75
C PRO A 483 9.25 20.34 17.62
N VAL A 484 8.25 21.20 17.82
CA VAL A 484 7.03 21.26 17.00
C VAL A 484 7.33 21.41 15.50
N ALA A 485 8.30 22.25 15.12
CA ALA A 485 8.73 22.41 13.73
C ALA A 485 9.29 21.10 13.11
N VAL A 486 10.09 20.33 13.86
CA VAL A 486 10.65 19.04 13.41
C VAL A 486 9.53 18.01 13.23
N ARG A 487 8.59 17.97 14.18
CA ARG A 487 7.40 17.09 14.12
C ARG A 487 6.50 17.44 12.94
N MET A 488 6.25 18.73 12.69
CA MET A 488 5.47 19.20 11.55
C MET A 488 6.12 18.81 10.22
N ALA A 489 7.41 19.11 10.04
CA ALA A 489 8.15 18.77 8.83
C ALA A 489 8.17 17.25 8.56
N ALA A 490 8.44 16.44 9.60
CA ALA A 490 8.50 14.99 9.48
C ALA A 490 7.13 14.36 9.14
N VAL A 491 6.06 14.77 9.84
CA VAL A 491 4.70 14.27 9.59
C VAL A 491 4.19 14.72 8.22
N LEU A 492 4.37 16.00 7.85
CA LEU A 492 3.94 16.51 6.54
C LEU A 492 4.67 15.79 5.41
N ALA A 493 5.99 15.60 5.52
CA ALA A 493 6.77 14.84 4.54
C ALA A 493 6.29 13.38 4.42
N PHE A 494 5.95 12.73 5.54
CA PHE A 494 5.36 11.39 5.54
C PHE A 494 4.00 11.36 4.83
N LEU A 495 3.04 12.21 5.21
CA LEU A 495 1.70 12.25 4.61
C LEU A 495 1.70 12.62 3.12
N CYS A 496 2.74 13.32 2.66
CA CYS A 496 2.93 13.70 1.25
C CYS A 496 3.76 12.73 0.42
N LEU A 497 4.57 11.84 1.00
CA LEU A 497 5.53 11.01 0.25
C LEU A 497 5.44 9.51 0.52
N ALA A 498 5.16 9.09 1.76
CA ALA A 498 5.35 7.70 2.16
C ALA A 498 4.28 6.73 1.63
N PRO A 499 2.96 7.00 1.72
CA PRO A 499 1.95 6.05 1.24
C PRO A 499 2.02 5.84 -0.29
N GLY A 500 2.27 6.92 -1.05
CA GLY A 500 2.50 6.86 -2.49
C GLY A 500 3.82 6.19 -2.85
N GLY A 501 4.91 6.46 -2.12
CA GLY A 501 6.20 5.79 -2.32
C GLY A 501 6.15 4.29 -2.03
N ALA A 502 5.48 3.90 -0.95
CA ALA A 502 5.18 2.50 -0.62
C ALA A 502 4.33 1.83 -1.69
N PHE A 503 3.24 2.48 -2.13
CA PHE A 503 2.37 1.97 -3.19
C PHE A 503 3.13 1.75 -4.51
N LEU A 504 3.89 2.75 -4.98
CA LEU A 504 4.68 2.64 -6.21
C LEU A 504 5.77 1.57 -6.10
N THR A 505 6.36 1.38 -4.91
CA THR A 505 7.33 0.29 -4.67
C THR A 505 6.64 -1.07 -4.80
N ALA A 506 5.52 -1.28 -4.12
CA ALA A 506 4.78 -2.55 -4.13
C ALA A 506 4.30 -2.95 -5.54
N VAL A 507 3.77 -2.00 -6.32
CA VAL A 507 3.27 -2.25 -7.69
C VAL A 507 4.36 -2.15 -8.78
N ARG A 508 5.61 -1.88 -8.40
CA ARG A 508 6.78 -1.68 -9.30
C ARG A 508 6.59 -0.55 -10.32
N GLY A 509 5.98 0.54 -9.89
CA GLY A 509 5.77 1.76 -10.67
C GLY A 509 7.03 2.63 -10.83
N ARG A 510 6.97 3.57 -11.77
CA ARG A 510 7.97 4.66 -11.91
C ARG A 510 7.70 5.76 -10.90
N GLY A 511 8.74 6.18 -10.17
CA GLY A 511 8.66 7.30 -9.23
C GLY A 511 8.64 8.63 -9.96
N GLU A 512 7.52 9.35 -9.87
CA GLU A 512 7.38 10.72 -10.34
C GLU A 512 6.69 11.54 -9.26
N ALA A 513 7.21 12.74 -8.95
CA ALA A 513 6.84 13.51 -7.76
C ALA A 513 5.31 13.74 -7.63
N GLY A 514 4.65 14.24 -8.69
CA GLY A 514 3.19 14.45 -8.67
C GLY A 514 2.39 13.16 -8.42
N LEU A 515 2.86 12.01 -8.91
CA LEU A 515 2.19 10.72 -8.69
C LEU A 515 2.40 10.19 -7.26
N ILE A 516 3.61 10.35 -6.71
CA ILE A 516 3.91 10.03 -5.31
C ILE A 516 3.05 10.90 -4.39
N VAL A 517 3.01 12.20 -4.63
CA VAL A 517 2.27 13.16 -3.79
C VAL A 517 0.76 12.94 -3.91
N GLY A 518 0.21 12.83 -5.13
CA GLY A 518 -1.23 12.61 -5.30
C GLY A 518 -1.74 11.33 -4.65
N ILE A 519 -1.02 10.21 -4.80
CA ILE A 519 -1.41 8.95 -4.14
C ILE A 519 -1.24 9.04 -2.61
N SER A 520 -0.22 9.75 -2.11
CA SER A 520 -0.01 9.94 -0.67
C SER A 520 -1.12 10.80 -0.04
N LEU A 521 -1.44 11.94 -0.65
CA LEU A 521 -2.52 12.83 -0.20
C LEU A 521 -3.89 12.16 -0.30
N GLY A 522 -4.17 11.46 -1.40
CA GLY A 522 -5.41 10.71 -1.57
C GLY A 522 -5.58 9.59 -0.54
N ALA A 523 -4.54 8.78 -0.30
CA ALA A 523 -4.56 7.74 0.72
C ALA A 523 -4.72 8.32 2.14
N THR A 524 -4.05 9.44 2.44
CA THR A 524 -4.17 10.17 3.71
C THR A 524 -5.62 10.63 3.95
N ALA A 525 -6.25 11.27 2.97
CA ALA A 525 -7.63 11.76 3.09
C ALA A 525 -8.66 10.61 3.21
N VAL A 526 -8.53 9.55 2.40
CA VAL A 526 -9.40 8.35 2.52
C VAL A 526 -9.27 7.69 3.90
N LEU A 527 -8.07 7.63 4.46
CA LEU A 527 -7.86 7.05 5.80
C LEU A 527 -8.43 7.96 6.90
N ALA A 528 -8.24 9.27 6.82
CA ALA A 528 -8.83 10.22 7.76
C ALA A 528 -10.38 10.16 7.73
N GLN A 529 -10.97 10.06 6.53
CA GLN A 529 -12.41 9.87 6.36
C GLN A 529 -12.90 8.55 6.95
N THR A 530 -12.13 7.47 6.79
CA THR A 530 -12.42 6.15 7.35
C THR A 530 -12.39 6.20 8.88
N MET A 531 -11.46 6.94 9.49
CA MET A 531 -11.42 7.13 10.94
C MET A 531 -12.68 7.83 11.48
N LEU A 532 -13.21 8.82 10.76
CA LEU A 532 -14.47 9.49 11.13
C LEU A 532 -15.69 8.56 10.97
N TRP A 533 -15.82 7.88 9.82
CA TRP A 533 -16.95 6.96 9.58
C TRP A 533 -17.01 5.77 10.54
N LEU A 534 -15.86 5.35 11.09
CA LEU A 534 -15.80 4.27 12.08
C LEU A 534 -15.90 4.76 13.55
N GLY A 535 -16.06 6.06 13.79
CA GLY A 535 -15.97 6.65 15.15
C GLY A 535 -14.61 6.43 15.83
N ALA A 536 -13.57 6.11 15.04
CA ALA A 536 -12.29 5.56 15.48
C ALA A 536 -11.18 6.61 15.45
N TRP A 537 -11.48 7.83 15.89
CA TRP A 537 -10.57 8.99 15.79
C TRP A 537 -9.34 8.86 16.70
N ARG A 538 -8.32 8.12 16.25
CA ARG A 538 -7.04 7.90 16.95
C ARG A 538 -5.81 8.33 16.11
N PRO A 539 -5.67 9.63 15.75
CA PRO A 539 -4.57 10.22 14.98
C PRO A 539 -3.17 9.57 15.12
N ARG A 540 -2.65 9.45 16.35
CA ARG A 540 -1.29 8.92 16.59
C ARG A 540 -1.18 7.41 16.33
N ALA A 541 -2.22 6.63 16.65
CA ALA A 541 -2.22 5.19 16.41
C ALA A 541 -2.27 4.86 14.91
N PHE A 542 -3.11 5.57 14.15
CA PHE A 542 -3.17 5.44 12.69
C PHE A 542 -1.89 5.91 11.99
N LEU A 543 -1.20 6.94 12.51
CA LEU A 543 0.13 7.34 12.03
C LEU A 543 1.14 6.19 12.15
N TYR A 544 1.30 5.60 13.34
CA TYR A 544 2.24 4.50 13.55
C TYR A 544 1.86 3.25 12.73
N GLY A 545 0.57 2.92 12.64
CA GLY A 545 0.09 1.82 11.80
C GLY A 545 0.40 2.01 10.31
N LEU A 546 0.19 3.21 9.78
CA LEU A 546 0.50 3.52 8.38
C LEU A 546 2.02 3.58 8.12
N CYS A 547 2.82 4.08 9.08
CA CYS A 547 4.29 3.99 9.01
C CYS A 547 4.75 2.53 8.92
N GLY A 548 4.21 1.65 9.78
CA GLY A 548 4.51 0.21 9.75
C GLY A 548 4.13 -0.45 8.42
N LEU A 549 2.93 -0.16 7.90
CA LEU A 549 2.46 -0.68 6.61
C LEU A 549 3.35 -0.21 5.44
N CYS A 550 3.74 1.06 5.42
CA CYS A 550 4.64 1.61 4.40
C CYS A 550 6.04 0.98 4.48
N LEU A 551 6.59 0.81 5.69
CA LEU A 551 7.88 0.14 5.90
C LEU A 551 7.85 -1.32 5.46
N VAL A 552 6.78 -2.08 5.74
CA VAL A 552 6.59 -3.46 5.24
C VAL A 552 6.56 -3.49 3.71
N ALA A 553 5.87 -2.55 3.06
CA ALA A 553 5.80 -2.47 1.60
C ALA A 553 7.16 -2.15 0.93
N VAL A 554 8.04 -1.38 1.59
CA VAL A 554 9.39 -1.07 1.09
C VAL A 554 10.51 -1.96 1.64
N ALA A 555 10.25 -2.85 2.59
CA ALA A 555 11.25 -3.74 3.19
C ALA A 555 12.06 -4.58 2.18
N PRO A 556 11.48 -5.14 1.09
CA PRO A 556 12.25 -5.82 0.04
C PRO A 556 13.14 -4.88 -0.79
N GLY A 557 12.94 -3.56 -0.69
CA GLY A 557 13.86 -2.53 -1.16
C GLY A 557 14.97 -2.25 -0.14
N ILE A 558 14.63 -2.02 1.12
CA ILE A 558 15.59 -1.77 2.21
C ILE A 558 16.61 -2.91 2.29
N ALA A 559 16.15 -4.17 2.26
CA ALA A 559 17.03 -5.34 2.29
C ALA A 559 18.00 -5.44 1.08
N ARG A 560 17.64 -4.85 -0.08
CA ARG A 560 18.55 -4.74 -1.24
C ARG A 560 19.59 -3.63 -1.06
N LEU A 561 19.22 -2.52 -0.42
CA LEU A 561 20.12 -1.41 -0.11
C LEU A 561 21.15 -1.78 0.96
N LEU A 562 20.73 -2.51 2.01
CA LEU A 562 21.57 -2.92 3.14
C LEU A 562 22.44 -4.16 2.87
N ALA A 563 22.29 -4.85 1.75
CA ALA A 563 23.08 -6.05 1.45
C ALA A 563 24.58 -5.71 1.33
N PRO A 564 25.51 -6.48 1.93
CA PRO A 564 26.92 -6.06 2.07
C PRO A 564 27.67 -5.86 0.74
N ARG A 565 27.28 -6.58 -0.33
CA ARG A 565 27.81 -6.35 -1.69
C ARG A 565 27.27 -5.06 -2.35
N ALA A 566 26.10 -4.57 -1.91
CA ALA A 566 25.52 -3.30 -2.35
C ALA A 566 25.98 -2.11 -1.48
N ALA A 567 26.21 -2.32 -0.18
CA ALA A 567 26.71 -1.29 0.73
C ALA A 567 28.07 -0.72 0.29
N THR A 568 28.94 -1.53 -0.32
CA THR A 568 30.22 -1.08 -0.88
C THR A 568 30.11 -0.64 -2.33
N ALA A 569 29.63 -1.49 -3.24
CA ALA A 569 29.59 -1.15 -4.68
C ALA A 569 28.46 -0.17 -5.04
N GLY A 570 27.27 -0.34 -4.46
CA GLY A 570 26.09 0.50 -4.68
C GLY A 570 26.22 1.88 -4.05
N ALA A 571 26.67 1.99 -2.80
CA ALA A 571 26.93 3.29 -2.18
C ALA A 571 28.09 4.03 -2.90
N ARG A 572 29.20 3.34 -3.22
CA ARG A 572 30.25 3.94 -4.07
C ARG A 572 29.73 4.30 -5.46
N ALA A 573 28.81 3.56 -6.06
CA ALA A 573 28.22 3.91 -7.37
C ALA A 573 27.14 5.00 -7.28
N ALA A 574 26.50 5.22 -6.13
CA ALA A 574 25.64 6.35 -5.86
C ALA A 574 26.48 7.61 -5.61
N LEU A 575 27.48 7.55 -4.72
CA LEU A 575 28.46 8.61 -4.49
C LEU A 575 29.29 8.91 -5.74
N ARG A 576 29.66 7.92 -6.57
CA ARG A 576 30.35 8.13 -7.84
C ARG A 576 29.41 8.67 -8.91
N ARG A 577 28.12 8.34 -8.94
CA ARG A 577 27.14 9.03 -9.81
C ARG A 577 26.87 10.46 -9.34
N ALA A 578 26.81 10.72 -8.04
CA ALA A 578 26.69 12.07 -7.49
C ALA A 578 27.94 12.91 -7.76
N ARG A 579 29.14 12.36 -7.52
CA ARG A 579 30.43 12.99 -7.84
C ARG A 579 30.67 13.13 -9.35
N LEU A 580 30.20 12.20 -10.19
CA LEU A 580 30.25 12.35 -11.64
C LEU A 580 29.26 13.41 -12.12
N ALA A 581 28.02 13.42 -11.62
CA ALA A 581 27.05 14.47 -11.92
C ALA A 581 27.57 15.85 -11.48
N ALA A 582 28.13 15.97 -10.27
CA ALA A 582 28.80 17.18 -9.80
C ALA A 582 29.99 17.59 -10.70
N ARG A 583 30.79 16.62 -11.19
CA ARG A 583 31.87 16.85 -12.18
C ARG A 583 31.37 17.09 -13.62
N HIS A 584 30.07 16.97 -13.89
CA HIS A 584 29.44 17.27 -15.19
C HIS A 584 28.49 18.48 -15.09
N VAL A 585 28.49 19.22 -13.98
CA VAL A 585 27.83 20.53 -13.91
C VAL A 585 28.65 21.50 -14.78
N THR A 586 28.06 21.98 -15.86
CA THR A 586 28.71 22.95 -16.76
C THR A 586 29.00 24.27 -16.02
N PRO A 587 29.96 25.09 -16.47
CA PRO A 587 30.15 26.43 -15.93
C PRO A 587 28.84 27.25 -15.98
N GLU A 588 28.08 27.14 -17.07
CA GLU A 588 26.74 27.74 -17.24
C GLU A 588 25.78 27.39 -16.10
N ALA A 589 25.75 26.12 -15.66
CA ALA A 589 24.86 25.67 -14.60
C ALA A 589 25.27 26.20 -13.22
N HIS A 590 26.57 26.47 -12.99
CA HIS A 590 27.03 27.21 -11.80
C HIS A 590 26.61 28.68 -11.88
N THR A 591 26.73 29.34 -13.04
CA THR A 591 26.26 30.71 -13.25
C THR A 591 24.76 30.87 -13.00
N HIS A 592 23.94 29.93 -13.49
CA HIS A 592 22.50 29.92 -13.21
C HIS A 592 22.18 29.67 -11.73
N ALA A 593 22.93 28.79 -11.05
CA ALA A 593 22.77 28.59 -9.60
C ALA A 593 23.12 29.85 -8.80
N ALA A 594 24.21 30.54 -9.15
CA ALA A 594 24.59 31.82 -8.54
C ALA A 594 23.53 32.90 -8.78
N LEU A 595 22.99 33.01 -10.00
CA LEU A 595 21.91 33.95 -10.32
C LEU A 595 20.62 33.68 -9.52
N ILE A 596 20.27 32.42 -9.28
CA ILE A 596 19.14 32.06 -8.39
C ILE A 596 19.44 32.45 -6.94
N ILE A 597 20.67 32.25 -6.46
CA ILE A 597 21.09 32.66 -5.10
C ILE A 597 21.01 34.19 -4.95
N VAL A 598 21.53 34.96 -5.91
CA VAL A 598 21.44 36.44 -5.90
C VAL A 598 20.00 36.91 -5.90
N ALA A 599 19.12 36.29 -6.70
CA ALA A 599 17.69 36.63 -6.69
C ALA A 599 17.02 36.30 -5.33
N LEU A 600 17.35 35.16 -4.71
CA LEU A 600 16.81 34.81 -3.39
C LEU A 600 17.36 35.72 -2.27
N LEU A 601 18.60 36.20 -2.37
CA LEU A 601 19.17 37.18 -1.43
C LEU A 601 18.50 38.55 -1.59
N ALA A 602 18.30 39.04 -2.81
CA ALA A 602 17.56 40.27 -3.09
C ALA A 602 16.09 40.18 -2.63
N TRP A 603 15.45 39.01 -2.78
CA TRP A 603 14.14 38.76 -2.19
C TRP A 603 14.17 38.78 -0.66
N THR A 604 15.15 38.13 -0.02
CA THR A 604 15.27 38.09 1.44
C THR A 604 15.47 39.48 2.04
N GLU A 605 16.30 40.32 1.42
CA GLU A 605 16.45 41.73 1.77
C GLU A 605 15.12 42.50 1.60
N SER A 606 14.39 42.25 0.51
CA SER A 606 13.13 42.95 0.24
C SER A 606 12.02 42.67 1.25
N LEU A 607 12.10 41.55 1.99
CA LEU A 607 11.19 41.26 3.10
C LEU A 607 11.51 42.09 4.34
N LEU A 608 12.79 42.39 4.59
CA LEU A 608 13.24 43.24 5.69
C LEU A 608 12.91 44.72 5.43
N GLY A 609 12.94 45.15 4.16
CA GLY A 609 12.55 46.48 3.71
C GLY A 609 11.05 46.69 3.46
N ALA A 610 10.18 45.73 3.80
CA ALA A 610 8.75 45.80 3.51
C ALA A 610 7.98 46.72 4.47
N HIS A 611 7.23 47.69 3.94
CA HIS A 611 6.49 48.69 4.72
C HIS A 611 4.97 48.49 4.61
N LEU A 612 4.44 47.55 5.40
CA LEU A 612 3.03 47.10 5.32
C LEU A 612 1.98 48.18 5.66
N ASN A 613 2.39 49.33 6.19
CA ASN A 613 1.55 50.52 6.36
C ASN A 613 1.34 51.33 5.06
N ARG A 614 2.09 51.02 3.98
CA ARG A 614 1.95 51.63 2.65
C ARG A 614 1.02 50.86 1.71
N ILE A 615 0.36 49.79 2.18
CA ILE A 615 -0.61 49.03 1.38
C ILE A 615 -1.79 49.94 1.00
N GLY A 616 -1.96 50.19 -0.29
CA GLY A 616 -2.94 51.12 -0.83
C GLY A 616 -3.63 50.60 -2.10
N GLY A 617 -3.89 51.49 -3.05
CA GLY A 617 -4.60 51.18 -4.31
C GLY A 617 -3.83 50.32 -5.33
N LEU A 618 -2.61 49.87 -5.02
CA LEU A 618 -1.89 48.78 -5.73
C LEU A 618 -1.52 47.61 -4.78
N GLY A 619 -2.12 47.56 -3.59
CA GLY A 619 -1.92 46.49 -2.61
C GLY A 619 -0.50 46.40 -2.05
N LEU A 620 0.00 45.17 -1.86
CA LEU A 620 1.34 44.92 -1.31
C LEU A 620 2.46 45.44 -2.22
N LEU A 621 2.21 45.64 -3.52
CA LEU A 621 3.21 46.20 -4.45
C LEU A 621 3.67 47.63 -4.09
N GLN A 622 2.83 48.41 -3.39
CA GLN A 622 3.20 49.73 -2.85
C GLN A 622 4.02 49.65 -1.55
N ALA A 623 4.08 48.49 -0.91
CA ALA A 623 4.79 48.23 0.33
C ALA A 623 6.12 47.48 0.15
N MET A 624 6.38 46.88 -1.01
CA MET A 624 7.65 46.19 -1.31
C MET A 624 8.71 47.15 -1.89
N PRO A 625 9.99 47.02 -1.51
CA PRO A 625 11.09 47.78 -2.11
C PRO A 625 11.48 47.26 -3.50
N ALA A 626 12.27 48.05 -4.24
CA ALA A 626 12.69 47.75 -5.61
C ALA A 626 13.41 46.40 -5.79
N THR A 627 14.08 45.93 -4.74
CA THR A 627 14.79 44.63 -4.69
C THR A 627 13.87 43.42 -4.84
N TYR A 628 12.59 43.52 -4.44
CA TYR A 628 11.58 42.48 -4.72
C TYR A 628 11.37 42.28 -6.22
N PHE A 629 11.18 43.40 -6.93
CA PHE A 629 10.95 43.42 -8.38
C PHE A 629 12.21 43.00 -9.15
N LEU A 630 13.40 43.37 -8.65
CA LEU A 630 14.68 42.87 -9.17
C LEU A 630 14.78 41.35 -9.02
N ALA A 631 14.53 40.80 -7.84
CA ALA A 631 14.54 39.34 -7.60
C ALA A 631 13.61 38.59 -8.55
N PHE A 632 12.37 39.08 -8.70
CA PHE A 632 11.37 38.53 -9.62
C PHE A 632 11.85 38.59 -11.09
N ALA A 633 12.39 39.74 -11.54
CA ALA A 633 12.92 39.91 -12.89
C ALA A 633 14.13 38.99 -13.17
N LEU A 634 15.07 38.87 -12.24
CA LEU A 634 16.25 37.99 -12.37
C LEU A 634 15.85 36.51 -12.53
N LEU A 635 14.79 36.06 -11.85
CA LEU A 635 14.26 34.71 -12.01
C LEU A 635 13.60 34.49 -13.39
N LEU A 636 12.82 35.45 -13.88
CA LEU A 636 12.15 35.34 -15.19
C LEU A 636 13.13 35.45 -16.37
N VAL A 637 14.08 36.39 -16.33
CA VAL A 637 15.13 36.54 -17.34
C VAL A 637 16.10 35.35 -17.29
N GLY A 638 16.51 34.93 -16.08
CA GLY A 638 17.35 33.74 -15.90
C GLY A 638 16.70 32.47 -16.44
N PHE A 639 15.39 32.28 -16.24
CA PHE A 639 14.62 31.21 -16.88
C PHE A 639 14.62 31.34 -18.41
N ALA A 640 14.36 32.53 -18.96
CA ALA A 640 14.29 32.76 -20.40
C ALA A 640 15.63 32.41 -21.11
N ILE A 641 16.75 32.77 -20.49
CA ILE A 641 18.10 32.37 -20.93
C ILE A 641 18.23 30.84 -20.85
N ALA A 642 18.03 30.25 -19.67
CA ALA A 642 18.20 28.82 -19.44
C ALA A 642 17.34 27.93 -20.37
N ALA A 643 16.09 28.35 -20.64
CA ALA A 643 15.14 27.63 -21.48
C ALA A 643 15.58 27.61 -22.96
N SER A 644 16.30 28.65 -23.38
CA SER A 644 16.81 28.83 -24.75
C SER A 644 18.20 28.23 -24.94
N SER A 645 19.03 28.18 -23.90
CA SER A 645 20.40 27.63 -23.92
C SER A 645 20.41 26.10 -24.04
N GLY A 646 20.47 25.58 -25.27
CA GLY A 646 20.24 24.17 -25.61
C GLY A 646 21.11 23.13 -24.89
N GLY A 647 22.33 23.49 -24.45
CA GLY A 647 23.25 22.59 -23.75
C GLY A 647 22.94 22.33 -22.27
N LEU A 648 22.14 23.19 -21.62
CA LEU A 648 21.87 23.14 -20.19
C LEU A 648 21.00 21.92 -19.77
N ASP A 649 21.23 21.35 -18.57
CA ASP A 649 20.32 20.35 -17.98
C ASP A 649 18.94 21.02 -17.70
N PRO A 650 17.83 20.52 -18.27
CA PRO A 650 16.49 21.06 -18.03
C PRO A 650 16.10 21.13 -16.54
N ARG A 651 16.75 20.40 -15.64
CA ARG A 651 16.54 20.53 -14.18
C ARG A 651 16.76 21.94 -13.64
N VAL A 652 17.65 22.73 -14.26
CA VAL A 652 17.89 24.14 -13.84
C VAL A 652 16.62 24.99 -13.99
N LEU A 653 15.80 24.72 -15.01
CA LEU A 653 14.48 25.36 -15.19
C LEU A 653 13.52 25.07 -14.02
N GLY A 654 13.66 23.89 -13.41
CA GLY A 654 12.94 23.51 -12.22
C GLY A 654 13.39 24.25 -10.96
N LEU A 655 14.68 24.63 -10.87
CA LEU A 655 15.19 25.45 -9.77
C LEU A 655 14.68 26.90 -9.87
N TYR A 656 14.63 27.47 -11.09
CA TYR A 656 14.01 28.77 -11.33
C TYR A 656 12.52 28.79 -10.94
N ILE A 657 11.75 27.77 -11.34
CA ILE A 657 10.32 27.67 -10.97
C ILE A 657 10.13 27.44 -9.47
N LEU A 658 10.99 26.65 -8.82
CA LEU A 658 10.98 26.47 -7.36
C LEU A 658 11.24 27.81 -6.64
N ALA A 659 12.27 28.55 -7.05
CA ALA A 659 12.58 29.87 -6.49
C ALA A 659 11.45 30.87 -6.75
N LEU A 660 10.85 30.88 -7.94
CA LEU A 660 9.72 31.76 -8.28
C LEU A 660 8.48 31.47 -7.42
N ILE A 661 8.17 30.18 -7.20
CA ILE A 661 7.08 29.76 -6.31
C ILE A 661 7.34 30.19 -4.85
N VAL A 662 8.60 30.19 -4.40
CA VAL A 662 8.97 30.73 -3.08
C VAL A 662 8.81 32.27 -3.03
N VAL A 663 9.38 33.01 -3.99
CA VAL A 663 9.31 34.48 -4.05
C VAL A 663 7.87 35.00 -4.17
N LEU A 664 6.97 34.25 -4.82
CA LEU A 664 5.55 34.56 -4.86
C LEU A 664 4.83 34.15 -3.56
N HIS A 665 4.86 32.88 -3.20
CA HIS A 665 3.90 32.32 -2.23
C HIS A 665 4.44 32.19 -0.78
N ALA A 666 5.73 32.39 -0.55
CA ALA A 666 6.28 32.50 0.81
C ALA A 666 6.25 33.96 1.32
N THR A 667 6.28 34.96 0.43
CA THR A 667 6.29 36.39 0.80
C THR A 667 5.18 36.77 1.78
N THR A 668 3.91 36.46 1.46
CA THR A 668 2.79 36.76 2.37
C THR A 668 2.72 35.84 3.59
N ALA A 669 3.37 34.67 3.56
CA ALA A 669 3.46 33.75 4.70
C ALA A 669 4.60 34.12 5.69
N ILE A 670 5.47 35.06 5.31
CA ILE A 670 6.54 35.62 6.14
C ILE A 670 6.19 37.04 6.60
N LEU A 671 5.53 37.84 5.75
CA LEU A 671 5.17 39.23 6.06
C LEU A 671 3.89 39.39 6.89
N TYR A 672 2.99 38.42 6.90
CA TYR A 672 1.73 38.52 7.64
C TYR A 672 1.70 37.54 8.82
N ASP A 673 1.25 38.04 9.96
CA ASP A 673 1.07 37.28 11.20
C ASP A 673 -0.04 36.20 11.07
N GLU A 674 -0.96 36.41 10.13
CA GLU A 674 -2.25 35.71 10.04
C GLU A 674 -2.62 35.30 8.59
N PRO A 675 -3.40 34.22 8.39
CA PRO A 675 -3.76 33.74 7.05
C PRO A 675 -4.49 34.76 6.15
N ARG A 676 -3.91 34.99 4.98
CA ARG A 676 -4.25 36.04 3.99
C ARG A 676 -5.70 36.13 3.47
N TYR A 677 -6.63 35.20 3.77
CA TYR A 677 -8.01 35.31 3.28
C TYR A 677 -9.04 34.92 4.34
N ALA A 678 -10.11 35.71 4.47
CA ALA A 678 -11.29 35.42 5.29
C ALA A 678 -11.88 34.00 5.08
N TRP A 679 -11.77 33.47 3.86
CA TRP A 679 -12.22 32.11 3.51
C TRP A 679 -11.39 30.98 4.10
N VAL A 680 -10.15 31.24 4.55
CA VAL A 680 -9.32 30.25 5.28
C VAL A 680 -9.99 29.91 6.62
N TYR A 681 -10.43 30.93 7.37
CA TYR A 681 -10.95 30.78 8.72
C TYR A 681 -12.18 29.86 8.76
N LYS A 682 -13.06 29.97 7.77
CA LYS A 682 -14.22 29.07 7.59
C LYS A 682 -13.84 27.59 7.51
N HIS A 683 -12.63 27.26 7.05
CA HIS A 683 -12.08 25.90 7.07
C HIS A 683 -11.39 25.55 8.39
N LEU A 684 -10.76 26.52 9.08
CA LEU A 684 -10.09 26.31 10.36
C LEU A 684 -11.06 25.81 11.43
N GLY A 685 -12.27 26.38 11.52
CA GLY A 685 -13.31 25.92 12.46
C GLY A 685 -13.66 24.45 12.30
N VAL A 686 -13.84 23.98 11.05
CA VAL A 686 -14.14 22.57 10.74
C VAL A 686 -12.96 21.67 11.11
N ILE A 687 -11.73 22.09 10.81
CA ILE A 687 -10.50 21.38 11.20
C ILE A 687 -10.40 21.30 12.73
N ASN A 688 -10.69 22.40 13.44
CA ASN A 688 -10.59 22.51 14.88
C ASN A 688 -11.70 21.73 15.61
N LEU A 689 -12.92 21.69 15.04
CA LEU A 689 -14.03 20.85 15.48
C LEU A 689 -13.70 19.35 15.35
N ILE A 690 -13.23 18.92 14.18
CA ILE A 690 -12.82 17.52 13.96
C ILE A 690 -11.61 17.16 14.83
N ALA A 691 -10.66 18.08 15.01
CA ALA A 691 -9.53 17.87 15.90
C ALA A 691 -9.97 17.70 17.37
N SER A 692 -10.87 18.55 17.88
CA SER A 692 -11.29 18.50 19.29
C SER A 692 -12.24 17.33 19.59
N THR A 693 -13.24 17.09 18.73
CA THR A 693 -14.31 16.11 18.98
C THR A 693 -14.09 14.74 18.33
N GLY A 694 -13.35 14.67 17.22
CA GLY A 694 -13.30 13.49 16.36
C GLY A 694 -14.54 13.29 15.48
N ALA A 695 -15.40 14.30 15.36
CA ALA A 695 -16.63 14.29 14.56
C ALA A 695 -16.79 15.58 13.72
N ALA A 696 -17.75 15.58 12.80
CA ALA A 696 -18.17 16.75 12.04
C ALA A 696 -19.71 16.82 12.07
N ASP A 697 -20.28 18.02 12.23
CA ASP A 697 -21.73 18.21 12.38
C ASP A 697 -22.36 18.66 11.05
N ARG A 698 -23.05 17.72 10.41
CA ARG A 698 -23.65 17.89 9.07
C ARG A 698 -24.77 18.93 9.01
N ASN A 699 -25.30 19.36 10.16
CA ASN A 699 -26.41 20.31 10.23
C ASN A 699 -25.96 21.77 10.27
N VAL A 700 -24.65 22.03 10.47
CA VAL A 700 -24.10 23.38 10.69
C VAL A 700 -23.85 24.11 9.37
N ASP A 701 -23.08 23.49 8.47
CA ASP A 701 -22.81 24.05 7.15
C ASP A 701 -22.38 23.00 6.12
N ILE A 702 -22.16 23.48 4.89
CA ILE A 702 -21.71 22.68 3.75
C ILE A 702 -20.38 21.93 4.01
N TYR A 703 -19.43 22.53 4.73
CA TYR A 703 -18.06 22.01 4.84
C TYR A 703 -18.02 20.72 5.66
N ASN A 704 -18.88 20.60 6.67
CA ASN A 704 -19.02 19.39 7.50
C ASN A 704 -19.53 18.16 6.72
N ASN A 705 -20.19 18.37 5.57
CA ASN A 705 -20.71 17.30 4.72
C ASN A 705 -19.66 16.68 3.78
N TRP A 706 -18.52 17.35 3.57
CA TRP A 706 -17.36 16.83 2.82
C TRP A 706 -16.06 16.83 3.67
N PRO A 707 -16.01 16.09 4.79
CA PRO A 707 -15.02 16.33 5.82
C PRO A 707 -13.61 15.79 5.53
N SER A 708 -13.34 15.09 4.42
CA SER A 708 -12.05 14.38 4.23
C SER A 708 -10.82 15.29 4.25
N PHE A 709 -10.89 16.46 3.60
CA PHE A 709 -9.80 17.43 3.60
C PHE A 709 -9.59 18.03 4.99
N PHE A 710 -10.68 18.40 5.68
CA PHE A 710 -10.62 18.95 7.04
C PHE A 710 -10.12 17.90 8.05
N ALA A 711 -10.49 16.62 7.87
CA ALA A 711 -10.01 15.49 8.65
C ALA A 711 -8.52 15.21 8.42
N ALA A 712 -8.02 15.26 7.18
CA ALA A 712 -6.59 15.12 6.89
C ALA A 712 -5.76 16.21 7.60
N ASN A 713 -6.27 17.44 7.64
CA ASN A 713 -5.67 18.57 8.35
C ASN A 713 -5.80 18.44 9.88
N ALA A 714 -6.94 17.97 10.40
CA ALA A 714 -7.11 17.70 11.83
C ALA A 714 -6.18 16.57 12.32
N TRP A 715 -5.93 15.56 11.46
CA TRP A 715 -4.95 14.51 11.72
C TRP A 715 -3.52 15.07 11.75
N LEU A 716 -3.15 15.90 10.76
CA LEU A 716 -1.87 16.62 10.72
C LEU A 716 -1.67 17.47 11.99
N SER A 717 -2.65 18.28 12.38
CA SER A 717 -2.62 19.08 13.61
C SER A 717 -2.44 18.21 14.87
N LYS A 718 -3.24 17.15 15.05
CA LYS A 718 -3.13 16.26 16.24
C LYS A 718 -1.85 15.43 16.34
N THR A 719 -1.09 15.30 15.26
CA THR A 719 0.18 14.54 15.24
C THR A 719 1.40 15.46 15.26
N SER A 720 1.41 16.51 14.44
CA SER A 720 2.43 17.58 14.50
C SER A 720 2.37 18.38 15.80
N GLY A 721 1.18 18.59 16.36
CA GLY A 721 0.91 19.49 17.49
C GLY A 721 0.85 20.97 17.12
N VAL A 722 0.81 21.30 15.83
CA VAL A 722 0.64 22.67 15.30
C VAL A 722 -0.85 23.02 15.25
N GLY A 723 -1.20 24.27 15.53
CA GLY A 723 -2.54 24.82 15.30
C GLY A 723 -2.88 24.81 13.81
N SER A 724 -4.16 24.76 13.46
CA SER A 724 -4.58 24.81 12.05
C SER A 724 -4.26 26.16 11.39
N ILE A 725 -4.23 27.23 12.18
CA ILE A 725 -3.94 28.61 11.77
C ILE A 725 -2.46 28.80 11.41
N ASP A 726 -1.54 28.32 12.26
CA ASP A 726 -0.08 28.53 12.13
C ASP A 726 0.50 28.03 10.79
N TYR A 727 -0.07 26.96 10.22
CA TYR A 727 0.35 26.43 8.92
C TYR A 727 -0.56 26.84 7.75
N ALA A 728 -1.68 27.51 7.99
CA ALA A 728 -2.61 27.89 6.92
C ALA A 728 -2.05 28.99 6.00
N GLY A 729 -1.24 29.92 6.53
CA GLY A 729 -0.52 30.90 5.71
C GLY A 729 0.42 30.25 4.70
N TRP A 730 1.07 29.14 5.09
CA TRP A 730 1.99 28.36 4.26
C TRP A 730 1.31 27.49 3.20
N ALA A 731 -0.04 27.39 3.21
CA ALA A 731 -0.77 26.54 2.29
C ALA A 731 -0.63 26.97 0.81
N GLN A 732 -0.54 28.27 0.52
CA GLN A 732 -0.35 28.78 -0.85
C GLN A 732 0.99 28.29 -1.44
N LEU A 733 2.06 28.34 -0.64
CA LEU A 733 3.37 27.78 -1.04
C LEU A 733 3.27 26.28 -1.27
N PHE A 734 2.66 25.54 -0.33
CA PHE A 734 2.48 24.10 -0.43
C PHE A 734 1.72 23.69 -1.71
N PHE A 735 0.55 24.31 -1.96
CA PHE A 735 -0.30 23.95 -3.10
C PHE A 735 0.30 24.31 -4.45
N ASN A 736 1.04 25.41 -4.57
CA ASN A 736 1.74 25.72 -5.83
C ASN A 736 2.94 24.77 -6.06
N LEU A 737 3.66 24.35 -5.01
CA LEU A 737 4.72 23.34 -5.12
C LEU A 737 4.20 21.96 -5.56
N VAL A 738 3.17 21.43 -4.89
CA VAL A 738 2.59 20.13 -5.28
C VAL A 738 1.77 20.21 -6.58
N GLY A 739 1.18 21.38 -6.87
CA GLY A 739 0.51 21.70 -8.12
C GLY A 739 1.48 21.65 -9.30
N ALA A 740 2.63 22.31 -9.23
CA ALA A 740 3.67 22.22 -10.27
C ALA A 740 4.14 20.78 -10.51
N ALA A 741 4.26 19.96 -9.45
CA ALA A 741 4.60 18.55 -9.58
C ALA A 741 3.48 17.71 -10.24
N ALA A 742 2.21 17.99 -9.94
CA ALA A 742 1.04 17.33 -10.52
C ALA A 742 0.80 17.75 -11.99
N VAL A 743 0.92 19.04 -12.30
CA VAL A 743 0.91 19.59 -13.67
C VAL A 743 1.95 18.88 -14.53
N ARG A 744 3.22 18.81 -14.08
CA ARG A 744 4.28 18.12 -14.85
C ARG A 744 4.01 16.63 -15.04
N PHE A 745 3.43 15.96 -14.05
CA PHE A 745 3.01 14.56 -14.19
C PHE A 745 1.90 14.37 -15.24
N ALA A 746 0.92 15.29 -15.27
CA ALA A 746 -0.19 15.30 -16.22
C ALA A 746 0.24 15.66 -17.65
N LEU A 747 1.03 16.73 -17.82
CA LEU A 747 1.53 17.19 -19.13
C LEU A 747 2.49 16.19 -19.79
N ARG A 748 3.21 15.37 -19.00
CA ARG A 748 3.95 14.20 -19.53
C ARG A 748 3.04 13.19 -20.25
N GLY A 749 1.73 13.21 -20.02
CA GLY A 749 0.75 12.46 -20.80
C GLY A 749 0.62 12.90 -22.26
N VAL A 750 1.13 14.08 -22.61
CA VAL A 750 1.08 14.67 -23.96
C VAL A 750 2.46 14.76 -24.62
N THR A 751 3.52 15.02 -23.85
CA THR A 751 4.88 15.24 -24.39
C THR A 751 6.00 14.70 -23.49
N ARG A 752 7.12 14.28 -24.10
CA ARG A 752 8.39 13.92 -23.42
C ARG A 752 9.37 15.09 -23.28
N ASP A 753 9.08 16.24 -23.87
CA ASP A 753 10.02 17.36 -23.98
C ASP A 753 10.15 18.13 -22.65
N GLU A 754 11.24 17.92 -21.92
CA GLU A 754 11.42 18.49 -20.58
C GLU A 754 11.53 20.02 -20.56
N ARG A 755 12.08 20.66 -21.62
CA ARG A 755 12.15 22.13 -21.73
C ARG A 755 10.76 22.73 -21.91
N LEU A 756 9.98 22.15 -22.82
CA LEU A 756 8.58 22.50 -23.03
C LEU A 756 7.74 22.24 -21.77
N LEU A 757 7.95 21.11 -21.07
CA LEU A 757 7.24 20.79 -19.82
C LEU A 757 7.53 21.79 -18.70
N TRP A 758 8.78 22.24 -18.53
CA TRP A 758 9.09 23.31 -17.58
C TRP A 758 8.52 24.65 -18.02
N THR A 759 8.60 25.02 -19.30
CA THR A 759 8.01 26.26 -19.83
C THR A 759 6.49 26.30 -19.65
N ALA A 760 5.80 25.18 -19.88
CA ALA A 760 4.37 25.03 -19.60
C ALA A 760 4.05 25.12 -18.10
N THR A 761 4.97 24.68 -17.24
CA THR A 761 4.84 24.83 -15.77
C THR A 761 5.05 26.28 -15.34
N LEU A 762 5.96 27.03 -15.99
CA LEU A 762 6.10 28.47 -15.78
C LEU A 762 4.81 29.21 -16.18
N PHE A 763 4.22 28.90 -17.34
CA PHE A 763 2.94 29.50 -17.74
C PHE A 763 1.77 29.10 -16.84
N PHE A 764 1.80 27.91 -16.22
CA PHE A 764 0.85 27.56 -15.17
C PHE A 764 1.04 28.45 -13.93
N VAL A 765 2.26 28.61 -13.41
CA VAL A 765 2.53 29.49 -12.25
C VAL A 765 2.18 30.94 -12.56
N LEU A 766 2.62 31.46 -13.71
CA LEU A 766 2.34 32.83 -14.14
C LEU A 766 0.86 33.09 -14.48
N GLY A 767 0.08 32.04 -14.72
CA GLY A 767 -1.36 32.13 -14.94
C GLY A 767 -2.24 31.92 -13.72
N ASN A 768 -1.67 31.47 -12.59
CA ASN A 768 -2.43 31.07 -11.40
C ASN A 768 -2.76 32.27 -10.49
N TRP A 769 -3.36 33.32 -11.05
CA TRP A 769 -3.81 34.50 -10.29
C TRP A 769 -5.04 34.20 -9.41
N VAL A 770 -5.69 33.05 -9.60
CA VAL A 770 -7.10 32.77 -9.25
C VAL A 770 -7.40 32.83 -7.74
N GLY A 771 -6.40 32.82 -6.86
CA GLY A 771 -6.57 32.90 -5.40
C GLY A 771 -7.22 31.68 -4.75
N GLN A 772 -7.32 30.57 -5.49
CA GLN A 772 -7.94 29.30 -5.07
C GLN A 772 -6.90 28.29 -4.55
N ASP A 773 -5.73 28.78 -4.12
CA ASP A 773 -4.53 28.03 -3.70
C ASP A 773 -4.31 28.05 -2.17
N TYR A 774 -5.21 28.67 -1.40
CA TYR A 774 -5.16 28.72 0.07
C TYR A 774 -5.42 27.35 0.73
N LEU A 775 -5.49 27.29 2.07
CA LEU A 775 -5.81 26.06 2.80
C LEU A 775 -7.26 25.62 2.52
N ALA A 776 -7.47 24.92 1.40
CA ALA A 776 -8.78 24.76 0.79
C ALA A 776 -9.00 23.39 0.13
N PRO A 777 -10.21 22.81 0.26
CA PRO A 777 -10.54 21.52 -0.35
C PRO A 777 -10.51 21.53 -1.89
N GLN A 778 -10.67 22.71 -2.52
CA GLN A 778 -10.58 22.85 -3.99
C GLN A 778 -9.14 22.80 -4.50
N ALA A 779 -8.18 23.41 -3.80
CA ALA A 779 -6.76 23.30 -4.11
C ALA A 779 -6.30 21.84 -4.04
N PHE A 780 -6.70 21.16 -2.95
CA PHE A 780 -6.48 19.73 -2.74
C PHE A 780 -7.12 18.87 -3.85
N GLY A 781 -8.40 19.12 -4.16
CA GLY A 781 -9.14 18.40 -5.20
C GLY A 781 -8.56 18.59 -6.61
N PHE A 782 -8.04 19.77 -6.93
CA PHE A 782 -7.38 20.09 -8.20
C PHE A 782 -6.08 19.29 -8.37
N VAL A 783 -5.21 19.27 -7.36
CA VAL A 783 -3.94 18.50 -7.38
C VAL A 783 -4.21 17.01 -7.61
N LEU A 784 -5.18 16.43 -6.91
CA LEU A 784 -5.59 15.03 -7.10
C LEU A 784 -6.20 14.79 -8.49
N SER A 785 -7.02 15.72 -8.98
CA SER A 785 -7.64 15.63 -10.31
C SER A 785 -6.60 15.59 -11.44
N LEU A 786 -5.56 16.42 -11.36
CA LEU A 786 -4.45 16.38 -12.32
C LEU A 786 -3.72 15.03 -12.34
N VAL A 787 -3.57 14.38 -11.18
CA VAL A 787 -2.96 13.04 -11.08
C VAL A 787 -3.88 11.97 -11.69
N VAL A 788 -5.20 12.07 -11.50
CA VAL A 788 -6.17 11.18 -12.17
C VAL A 788 -6.15 11.37 -13.70
N ILE A 789 -6.14 12.61 -14.19
CA ILE A 789 -6.05 12.92 -15.63
C ILE A 789 -4.72 12.42 -16.21
N GLY A 790 -3.60 12.66 -15.53
CA GLY A 790 -2.27 12.16 -15.92
C GLY A 790 -2.20 10.63 -15.98
N LEU A 791 -2.85 9.94 -15.04
CA LEU A 791 -2.99 8.48 -15.08
C LEU A 791 -3.87 8.01 -16.25
N PHE A 792 -4.97 8.70 -16.55
CA PHE A 792 -5.83 8.36 -17.70
C PHE A 792 -5.08 8.47 -19.02
N LEU A 793 -4.38 9.59 -19.23
CA LEU A 793 -3.59 9.86 -20.45
C LEU A 793 -2.50 8.80 -20.64
N ARG A 794 -1.83 8.38 -19.56
CA ARG A 794 -0.61 7.55 -19.63
C ARG A 794 -0.84 6.04 -19.49
N CYS A 795 -1.94 5.61 -18.87
CA CYS A 795 -2.19 4.19 -18.55
C CYS A 795 -3.34 3.54 -19.35
N GLY A 796 -4.01 4.28 -20.25
CA GLY A 796 -5.12 3.77 -21.05
C GLY A 796 -4.74 2.59 -21.97
N PRO A 797 -5.65 1.61 -22.20
CA PRO A 797 -5.26 0.29 -22.69
C PRO A 797 -4.79 0.24 -24.16
N ARG A 798 -3.69 -0.49 -24.36
CA ARG A 798 -3.11 -0.92 -25.65
C ARG A 798 -3.87 -2.08 -26.33
N ALA A 799 -5.11 -2.36 -25.93
CA ALA A 799 -5.91 -3.45 -26.49
C ALA A 799 -6.44 -3.19 -27.93
N ALA A 800 -6.26 -1.97 -28.45
CA ALA A 800 -6.87 -1.53 -29.70
C ALA A 800 -6.16 -2.03 -30.97
N ASP A 801 -4.93 -2.53 -30.89
CA ASP A 801 -4.19 -3.04 -32.07
C ASP A 801 -4.77 -4.36 -32.61
N ARG A 802 -5.65 -5.02 -31.83
CA ARG A 802 -6.53 -6.10 -32.31
C ARG A 802 -7.73 -5.59 -33.12
N TRP A 803 -8.22 -4.38 -32.86
CA TRP A 803 -9.31 -3.74 -33.62
C TRP A 803 -8.80 -2.96 -34.85
N ARG A 804 -7.57 -2.41 -34.81
CA ARG A 804 -6.92 -1.81 -36.00
C ARG A 804 -6.90 -2.77 -37.20
N ARG A 805 -6.70 -4.07 -36.95
CA ARG A 805 -6.70 -5.13 -37.99
C ARG A 805 -8.07 -5.49 -38.55
N ARG A 806 -9.18 -4.98 -38.00
CA ARG A 806 -10.53 -5.12 -38.58
C ARG A 806 -11.06 -3.81 -39.18
N ALA A 807 -10.61 -2.65 -38.71
CA ALA A 807 -11.05 -1.34 -39.20
C ALA A 807 -10.23 -0.82 -40.41
N ALA A 808 -9.81 -1.71 -41.32
CA ALA A 808 -8.97 -1.36 -42.47
C ALA A 808 -9.75 -0.80 -43.68
N SER A 809 -11.09 -0.86 -43.66
CA SER A 809 -11.98 -0.47 -44.75
C SER A 809 -12.75 0.83 -44.44
N GLY A 810 -12.36 1.93 -45.11
CA GLY A 810 -13.17 3.16 -45.22
C GLY A 810 -12.74 4.35 -44.34
N ARG A 811 -12.78 5.56 -44.97
CA ARG A 811 -12.69 6.91 -44.35
C ARG A 811 -11.43 7.20 -43.50
N ARG A 812 -10.32 7.56 -44.18
CA ARG A 812 -8.99 7.85 -43.58
C ARG A 812 -8.66 9.33 -43.28
N TRP A 813 -9.46 10.29 -43.72
CA TRP A 813 -9.07 11.72 -43.81
C TRP A 813 -9.21 12.56 -42.53
N LEU A 814 -9.86 12.06 -41.49
CA LEU A 814 -10.12 12.80 -40.23
C LEU A 814 -9.23 12.39 -39.04
N ALA A 815 -8.28 11.47 -39.22
CA ALA A 815 -7.40 11.02 -38.14
C ALA A 815 -6.25 12.03 -37.88
N PRO A 816 -5.99 12.45 -36.62
CA PRO A 816 -4.86 13.30 -36.28
C PRO A 816 -3.53 12.54 -36.36
N ARG A 817 -2.41 13.25 -36.22
CA ARG A 817 -1.06 12.69 -36.09
C ARG A 817 -0.27 13.43 -35.01
N LEU A 818 0.07 12.72 -33.93
CA LEU A 818 1.35 12.86 -33.23
C LEU A 818 2.20 11.63 -33.59
N PRO A 819 3.53 11.75 -33.65
CA PRO A 819 4.41 10.58 -33.62
C PRO A 819 4.24 9.84 -32.28
N ASP A 820 4.15 8.50 -32.30
CA ASP A 820 4.08 7.68 -31.07
C ASP A 820 5.32 7.88 -30.16
N ASP A 821 6.42 8.40 -30.72
CA ASP A 821 7.65 8.79 -30.02
C ASP A 821 7.51 10.03 -29.13
N GLU A 822 6.49 10.88 -29.30
CA GLU A 822 6.30 12.08 -28.47
C GLU A 822 5.66 11.78 -27.10
N LEU A 823 4.96 10.65 -26.93
CA LEU A 823 4.16 10.32 -25.74
C LEU A 823 4.97 9.62 -24.63
N ALA A 824 4.96 10.13 -23.39
CA ALA A 824 5.74 9.51 -22.30
C ALA A 824 5.23 8.09 -21.93
N PRO A 825 6.14 7.18 -21.53
CA PRO A 825 5.75 5.83 -21.13
C PRO A 825 4.84 5.81 -19.89
N ALA A 826 3.97 4.80 -19.83
CA ALA A 826 3.08 4.55 -18.71
C ALA A 826 3.87 4.43 -17.38
N PRO A 827 3.52 5.18 -16.32
CA PRO A 827 4.18 5.10 -15.02
C PRO A 827 3.74 3.86 -14.23
N LEU A 828 2.56 3.30 -14.54
CA LEU A 828 1.93 2.19 -13.84
C LEU A 828 1.30 1.19 -14.82
N GLY A 829 1.13 -0.06 -14.36
CA GLY A 829 0.26 -1.03 -15.03
C GLY A 829 -1.23 -0.72 -14.78
N PRO A 830 -2.16 -1.07 -15.70
CA PRO A 830 -3.56 -0.60 -15.63
C PRO A 830 -4.29 -0.87 -14.32
N ARG A 831 -4.07 -2.04 -13.67
CA ARG A 831 -4.69 -2.35 -12.37
C ARG A 831 -4.15 -1.48 -11.22
N ALA A 832 -2.87 -1.11 -11.26
CA ALA A 832 -2.29 -0.19 -10.27
C ALA A 832 -2.69 1.27 -10.56
N ALA A 833 -2.83 1.65 -11.82
CA ALA A 833 -3.37 2.95 -12.20
C ALA A 833 -4.84 3.13 -11.76
N LEU A 834 -5.66 2.08 -11.86
CA LEU A 834 -7.00 2.05 -11.26
C LEU A 834 -6.93 2.26 -9.74
N LEU A 835 -6.14 1.47 -9.00
CA LEU A 835 -6.11 1.54 -7.54
C LEU A 835 -5.65 2.91 -7.02
N GLY A 836 -4.54 3.45 -7.57
CA GLY A 836 -4.06 4.78 -7.20
C GLY A 836 -5.00 5.90 -7.64
N GLY A 837 -5.58 5.79 -8.84
CA GLY A 837 -6.57 6.75 -9.35
C GLY A 837 -7.88 6.75 -8.57
N ALA A 838 -8.37 5.58 -8.13
CA ALA A 838 -9.57 5.45 -7.31
C ALA A 838 -9.37 6.05 -5.92
N ALA A 839 -8.21 5.85 -5.28
CA ALA A 839 -7.88 6.51 -4.01
C ALA A 839 -7.86 8.05 -4.15
N CYS A 840 -7.35 8.56 -5.28
CA CYS A 840 -7.41 10.00 -5.59
C CYS A 840 -8.86 10.46 -5.82
N VAL A 841 -9.66 9.74 -6.62
CA VAL A 841 -11.08 10.08 -6.90
C VAL A 841 -11.90 10.13 -5.61
N VAL A 842 -11.87 9.07 -4.78
CA VAL A 842 -12.63 9.07 -3.52
C VAL A 842 -12.24 10.25 -2.65
N ALA A 843 -10.94 10.55 -2.53
CA ALA A 843 -10.46 11.71 -1.78
C ALA A 843 -10.92 13.06 -2.37
N VAL A 844 -11.12 13.21 -3.69
CA VAL A 844 -11.73 14.42 -4.26
C VAL A 844 -13.22 14.48 -3.89
N VAL A 845 -13.95 13.39 -4.13
CA VAL A 845 -15.40 13.24 -3.91
C VAL A 845 -15.82 13.49 -2.46
N THR A 846 -15.02 13.04 -1.49
CA THR A 846 -15.33 13.20 -0.06
C THR A 846 -14.66 14.43 0.58
N SER A 847 -13.92 15.23 -0.20
CA SER A 847 -13.34 16.51 0.23
C SER A 847 -14.05 17.74 -0.32
N HIS A 848 -14.67 17.67 -1.51
CA HIS A 848 -15.30 18.83 -2.15
C HIS A 848 -16.46 18.43 -3.06
N GLN A 849 -17.57 19.17 -3.00
CA GLN A 849 -18.80 18.95 -3.78
C GLN A 849 -18.67 19.24 -5.30
N LEU A 850 -18.07 20.37 -5.71
CA LEU A 850 -17.93 20.74 -7.14
C LEU A 850 -16.69 20.18 -7.87
N SER A 851 -15.54 20.03 -7.21
CA SER A 851 -14.30 19.57 -7.88
C SER A 851 -14.41 18.25 -8.66
N PRO A 852 -15.22 17.25 -8.23
CA PRO A 852 -15.47 16.06 -9.02
C PRO A 852 -16.13 16.35 -10.36
N VAL A 853 -17.03 17.34 -10.48
CA VAL A 853 -17.71 17.69 -11.75
C VAL A 853 -16.71 18.05 -12.84
N PHE A 854 -15.69 18.85 -12.50
CA PHE A 854 -14.64 19.24 -13.44
C PHE A 854 -13.70 18.08 -13.81
N LEU A 855 -13.48 17.13 -12.90
CA LEU A 855 -12.76 15.88 -13.16
C LEU A 855 -13.57 14.94 -14.07
N ILE A 856 -14.86 14.75 -13.80
CA ILE A 856 -15.82 13.98 -14.59
C ILE A 856 -15.88 14.50 -16.02
N LEU A 857 -16.02 15.82 -16.21
CA LEU A 857 -16.04 16.44 -17.54
C LEU A 857 -14.71 16.23 -18.29
N SER A 858 -13.58 16.43 -17.61
CA SER A 858 -12.24 16.25 -18.20
C SER A 858 -11.99 14.80 -18.64
N VAL A 859 -12.26 13.82 -17.77
CA VAL A 859 -12.06 12.39 -18.03
C VAL A 859 -13.11 11.85 -19.01
N GLY A 860 -14.36 12.31 -18.91
CA GLY A 860 -15.46 11.98 -19.81
C GLY A 860 -15.21 12.45 -21.23
N THR A 861 -14.78 13.70 -21.41
CA THR A 861 -14.41 14.23 -22.74
C THR A 861 -13.23 13.44 -23.33
N LEU A 862 -12.19 13.15 -22.54
CA LEU A 862 -11.08 12.27 -22.98
C LEU A 862 -11.52 10.83 -23.31
N ALA A 863 -12.62 10.34 -22.73
CA ALA A 863 -13.20 9.02 -23.04
C ALA A 863 -14.07 9.05 -24.31
N LEU A 864 -14.89 10.08 -24.51
CA LEU A 864 -15.76 10.27 -25.68
C LEU A 864 -14.93 10.52 -26.95
N PHE A 865 -14.03 11.50 -26.93
CA PHE A 865 -13.20 11.85 -28.09
C PHE A 865 -12.05 10.86 -28.33
N ARG A 866 -11.91 9.81 -27.50
CA ARG A 866 -10.88 8.77 -27.58
C ARG A 866 -10.78 8.05 -28.94
N ARG A 867 -11.88 7.98 -29.70
CA ARG A 867 -11.92 7.42 -31.07
C ARG A 867 -11.24 8.35 -32.08
N TRP A 868 -11.37 9.65 -31.89
CA TRP A 868 -10.82 10.71 -32.75
C TRP A 868 -9.39 11.10 -32.37
N ILE A 869 -9.03 10.98 -31.10
CA ILE A 869 -7.69 11.28 -30.54
C ILE A 869 -6.60 10.27 -31.00
N ARG A 870 -6.97 9.13 -31.61
CA ARG A 870 -6.01 8.04 -31.90
C ARG A 870 -5.33 8.13 -33.26
N TYR A 871 -4.01 8.12 -33.23
CA TYR A 871 -3.13 8.22 -34.39
C TYR A 871 -3.14 6.94 -35.26
N PRO A 872 -3.10 7.07 -36.59
CA PRO A 872 -2.73 5.97 -37.48
C PRO A 872 -1.22 5.75 -37.32
N GLY A 873 -0.83 4.52 -36.97
CA GLY A 873 0.60 4.15 -36.93
C GLY A 873 1.23 4.20 -38.33
N PRO A 874 2.57 4.16 -38.44
CA PRO A 874 3.25 4.16 -39.71
C PRO A 874 2.76 2.99 -40.57
N LEU A 875 2.35 3.30 -41.80
CA LEU A 875 2.32 2.32 -42.88
C LEU A 875 3.76 2.18 -43.35
N GLU A 876 4.32 0.98 -43.21
CA GLU A 876 5.40 0.55 -44.08
C GLU A 876 4.87 0.61 -45.51
N ARG A 877 5.24 1.66 -46.25
CA ARG A 877 5.12 1.66 -47.70
C ARG A 877 6.24 0.75 -48.21
N PRO A 878 5.96 -0.25 -49.08
CA PRO A 878 6.99 -0.80 -49.93
C PRO A 878 7.67 0.36 -50.67
N LEU A 879 9.00 0.39 -50.67
CA LEU A 879 9.76 1.34 -51.46
C LEU A 879 9.59 0.96 -52.93
N ALA A 880 8.81 1.75 -53.67
CA ALA A 880 8.88 1.74 -55.12
C ALA A 880 10.18 2.44 -55.55
N GLU A 881 10.87 1.87 -56.52
CA GLU A 881 12.17 2.37 -56.98
C GLU A 881 12.03 3.71 -57.72
N GLY A 882 12.97 4.63 -57.50
CA GLY A 882 13.04 5.92 -58.16
C GLY A 882 14.49 6.38 -58.21
N ARG A 883 15.03 6.58 -59.42
CA ARG A 883 16.47 6.78 -59.66
C ARG A 883 16.93 8.21 -59.35
N SER A 884 18.25 8.32 -59.15
CA SER A 884 19.16 9.35 -59.72
C SER A 884 19.85 10.31 -58.74
N THR A 885 21.16 10.48 -58.97
CA THR A 885 22.01 11.67 -58.69
C THR A 885 22.11 12.22 -57.24
N SER A 886 23.28 12.59 -56.70
CA SER A 886 24.67 12.51 -57.21
C SER A 886 25.72 12.65 -56.08
N ARG A 887 27.01 12.64 -56.47
CA ARG A 887 28.28 12.84 -55.70
C ARG A 887 28.27 14.02 -54.70
N PRO A 888 29.19 14.10 -53.69
CA PRO A 888 30.64 13.84 -53.89
C PRO A 888 31.48 13.25 -52.72
N SER A 889 32.76 12.97 -53.08
CA SER A 889 34.04 13.01 -52.32
C SER A 889 34.11 12.95 -50.79
N ARG A 890 35.19 12.51 -50.12
CA ARG A 890 36.46 11.76 -50.33
C ARG A 890 37.30 12.15 -49.08
N SER A 891 38.32 11.36 -48.71
CA SER A 891 39.24 11.55 -47.55
C SER A 891 38.64 11.29 -46.14
N GLY A 892 39.32 10.57 -45.24
CA GLY A 892 40.45 9.65 -45.48
C GLY A 892 41.20 9.16 -44.22
N ARG A 893 41.70 7.91 -44.27
CA ARG A 893 42.66 7.26 -43.33
C ARG A 893 42.13 7.00 -41.89
N PHE A 894 42.56 5.98 -41.13
CA PHE A 894 43.26 4.70 -41.42
C PHE A 894 43.18 3.77 -40.18
N LEU A 895 43.13 2.43 -40.39
CA LEU A 895 43.60 1.34 -39.47
C LEU A 895 42.96 1.26 -38.05
N THR A 896 42.81 0.14 -37.33
CA THR A 896 42.83 -1.34 -37.52
C THR A 896 41.97 -1.93 -36.36
N GLN A 897 41.74 -3.23 -36.10
CA GLN A 897 42.12 -4.59 -36.56
C GLN A 897 40.84 -5.47 -36.37
N ALA A 898 40.77 -6.80 -36.55
CA ALA A 898 41.27 -7.79 -37.52
C ALA A 898 41.03 -9.21 -36.95
N GLY A 899 40.06 -9.96 -37.50
CA GLY A 899 39.97 -11.44 -37.41
C GLY A 899 39.51 -12.09 -36.08
N PRO A 900 39.33 -13.44 -36.06
CA PRO A 900 39.51 -14.39 -37.17
C PRO A 900 38.21 -15.10 -37.64
N ILE A 901 38.24 -15.62 -38.87
CA ILE A 901 37.35 -16.68 -39.38
C ILE A 901 38.24 -17.78 -39.96
N ARG A 902 37.85 -19.06 -39.84
CA ARG A 902 38.58 -20.19 -40.43
C ARG A 902 37.95 -20.62 -41.76
N VAL A 903 38.80 -20.86 -42.76
CA VAL A 903 38.51 -21.61 -44.00
C VAL A 903 39.66 -22.61 -44.18
N ARG A 904 39.37 -23.82 -44.67
CA ARG A 904 40.40 -24.80 -45.07
C ARG A 904 40.67 -24.68 -46.58
N ALA A 905 41.94 -24.78 -46.97
CA ALA A 905 42.39 -24.73 -48.35
C ALA A 905 42.58 -26.13 -48.95
N ALA A 906 42.61 -26.22 -50.29
CA ALA A 906 43.00 -27.41 -51.03
C ALA A 906 43.63 -27.03 -52.39
N GLY A 907 44.69 -27.75 -52.79
CA GLY A 907 45.06 -28.07 -54.17
C GLY A 907 45.45 -26.94 -55.14
N PRO A 908 46.75 -26.76 -55.47
CA PRO A 908 47.16 -26.08 -56.69
C PRO A 908 47.05 -27.03 -57.90
N GLY A 909 46.03 -26.85 -58.74
CA GLY A 909 45.91 -27.51 -60.05
C GLY A 909 44.54 -28.16 -60.31
N GLY A 910 43.80 -27.64 -61.30
CA GLY A 910 42.65 -28.33 -61.91
C GLY A 910 41.29 -28.14 -61.22
N GLN A 911 40.53 -27.14 -61.69
CA GLN A 911 39.05 -27.04 -61.68
C GLN A 911 38.26 -27.13 -60.34
N ARG A 912 37.55 -26.03 -60.04
CA ARG A 912 36.28 -25.93 -59.26
C ARG A 912 36.14 -26.70 -57.93
N VAL A 913 36.12 -25.95 -56.83
CA VAL A 913 35.37 -26.33 -55.61
C VAL A 913 34.08 -25.51 -55.52
N LEU A 914 32.96 -26.18 -55.28
CA LEU A 914 31.65 -25.56 -55.12
C LEU A 914 31.49 -24.93 -53.73
N VAL A 915 30.79 -23.80 -53.65
CA VAL A 915 30.07 -23.41 -52.41
C VAL A 915 28.62 -23.81 -52.63
N GLU A 916 28.18 -24.84 -51.91
CA GLU A 916 26.89 -25.46 -52.11
C GLU A 916 25.74 -24.58 -51.56
N VAL A 917 24.77 -24.26 -52.42
CA VAL A 917 23.54 -23.54 -52.07
C VAL A 917 22.36 -24.32 -52.62
N LEU A 918 21.76 -25.16 -51.78
CA LEU A 918 20.62 -25.99 -52.16
C LEU A 918 19.28 -25.26 -51.95
N GLY A 919 18.55 -25.07 -53.06
CA GLY A 919 17.09 -25.18 -53.05
C GLY A 919 16.67 -26.67 -52.98
N THR A 920 15.41 -27.05 -53.13
CA THR A 920 14.19 -26.27 -53.40
C THR A 920 13.02 -26.96 -52.62
N GLU A 921 11.72 -26.71 -52.76
CA GLU A 921 10.87 -26.94 -53.94
C GLU A 921 9.44 -26.39 -53.74
N ARG A 922 8.66 -26.38 -54.82
CA ARG A 922 7.20 -26.22 -54.81
C ARG A 922 6.55 -27.59 -55.05
N THR A 923 5.38 -27.81 -54.46
CA THR A 923 4.29 -28.51 -55.17
C THR A 923 3.00 -27.70 -55.05
N ALA A 924 2.10 -27.86 -56.02
CA ALA A 924 0.85 -27.13 -56.11
C ALA A 924 -0.21 -28.00 -56.80
N SER A 925 -1.48 -27.78 -56.47
CA SER A 925 -2.61 -28.31 -57.24
C SER A 925 -3.74 -27.27 -57.34
N ARG A 926 -4.58 -27.44 -58.37
CA ARG A 926 -5.67 -26.52 -58.78
C ARG A 926 -7.01 -27.28 -58.79
N ARG A 927 -8.09 -26.51 -59.00
CA ARG A 927 -9.49 -26.88 -59.39
C ARG A 927 -10.50 -26.88 -58.22
N ALA A 928 -11.78 -26.53 -58.40
CA ALA A 928 -12.44 -25.70 -59.43
C ALA A 928 -13.75 -25.10 -58.82
N PRO A 929 -14.91 -24.87 -59.48
CA PRO A 929 -15.67 -23.62 -59.28
C PRO A 929 -16.97 -23.75 -58.45
N ALA A 930 -17.67 -22.61 -58.32
CA ALA A 930 -19.04 -22.43 -57.81
C ALA A 930 -20.10 -23.04 -58.79
N PRO A 931 -21.46 -22.91 -58.63
CA PRO A 931 -22.24 -21.81 -58.01
C PRO A 931 -23.56 -22.20 -57.27
N TRP A 932 -24.54 -21.27 -57.22
CA TRP A 932 -25.90 -21.29 -56.66
C TRP A 932 -26.06 -21.15 -55.12
N LEU A 933 -27.21 -20.74 -54.56
CA LEU A 933 -28.10 -19.56 -54.78
C LEU A 933 -29.10 -19.54 -53.58
N GLY A 934 -29.47 -18.40 -52.99
CA GLY A 934 -30.49 -18.37 -51.93
C GLY A 934 -30.67 -17.00 -51.25
N ARG A 935 -31.89 -16.71 -50.74
CA ARG A 935 -32.28 -15.40 -50.19
C ARG A 935 -32.73 -15.45 -48.71
N ALA A 936 -32.20 -14.50 -47.93
CA ALA A 936 -32.95 -13.73 -46.92
C ALA A 936 -33.51 -14.51 -45.68
N PRO A 937 -34.35 -13.95 -44.77
CA PRO A 937 -33.89 -13.77 -43.38
C PRO A 937 -34.92 -14.15 -42.27
N ALA A 938 -34.62 -13.75 -41.03
CA ALA A 938 -35.37 -13.99 -39.78
C ALA A 938 -35.30 -15.46 -39.25
N GLY A 939 -35.57 -15.75 -37.98
CA GLY A 939 -36.06 -14.88 -36.89
C GLY A 939 -35.51 -15.23 -35.49
N TRP A 940 -36.23 -14.80 -34.45
CA TRP A 940 -35.84 -14.84 -33.04
C TRP A 940 -36.13 -16.18 -32.32
N LEU A 941 -35.47 -16.38 -31.16
CA LEU A 941 -35.79 -17.30 -30.05
C LEU A 941 -35.66 -18.82 -30.27
N GLY A 942 -34.88 -19.49 -29.41
CA GLY A 942 -34.81 -20.97 -29.30
C GLY A 942 -33.62 -21.48 -28.46
N ARG A 943 -33.86 -22.49 -27.61
CA ARG A 943 -32.88 -23.28 -26.82
C ARG A 943 -33.06 -24.78 -27.18
N PRO A 944 -32.28 -25.79 -26.70
CA PRO A 944 -30.93 -25.81 -26.12
C PRO A 944 -29.98 -26.91 -26.71
N LEU A 945 -28.71 -26.86 -26.28
CA LEU A 945 -27.69 -27.93 -26.15
C LEU A 945 -28.03 -29.42 -26.50
N ARG A 946 -27.20 -30.08 -27.33
CA ARG A 946 -26.40 -31.27 -26.92
C ARG A 946 -25.27 -31.73 -27.89
N ARG A 947 -24.05 -31.83 -27.32
CA ARG A 947 -22.91 -32.76 -27.59
C ARG A 947 -22.61 -33.31 -29.02
N ARG A 948 -21.45 -32.92 -29.57
CA ARG A 948 -20.17 -33.70 -29.67
C ARG A 948 -19.07 -32.71 -30.13
N ALA A 949 -17.95 -32.49 -29.42
CA ALA A 949 -16.82 -33.36 -29.04
C ALA A 949 -15.74 -33.46 -30.14
N GLY A 950 -14.56 -32.89 -29.88
CA GLY A 950 -13.39 -32.87 -30.79
C GLY A 950 -12.62 -31.54 -30.75
N HIS A 951 -11.28 -31.60 -30.72
CA HIS A 951 -10.33 -30.47 -30.80
C HIS A 951 -10.38 -29.41 -29.67
N ALA A 952 -9.81 -29.77 -28.52
CA ALA A 952 -9.55 -28.85 -27.42
C ALA A 952 -8.07 -28.38 -27.38
N ALA A 953 -7.79 -27.21 -27.95
CA ALA A 953 -6.54 -26.47 -27.71
C ALA A 953 -6.79 -24.95 -27.73
N ALA A 954 -6.00 -24.20 -26.94
CA ALA A 954 -5.88 -22.74 -27.01
C ALA A 954 -7.16 -21.86 -26.90
N ARG A 955 -8.00 -22.05 -25.86
CA ARG A 955 -8.89 -20.98 -25.36
C ARG A 955 -8.92 -20.87 -23.84
N ARG A 956 -8.06 -20.02 -23.25
CA ARG A 956 -8.25 -19.54 -21.87
C ARG A 956 -7.47 -18.27 -21.47
N ASP A 957 -7.53 -17.20 -22.27
CA ASP A 957 -7.27 -15.84 -21.74
C ASP A 957 -7.93 -14.75 -22.61
N ASP A 958 -9.27 -14.67 -22.55
CA ASP A 958 -10.09 -13.79 -23.40
C ASP A 958 -11.09 -12.96 -22.55
N ARG A 959 -10.54 -12.28 -21.51
CA ARG A 959 -11.29 -11.38 -20.60
C ARG A 959 -10.51 -10.11 -20.25
N ASP A 960 -9.97 -9.43 -21.26
CA ASP A 960 -9.28 -8.14 -21.08
C ASP A 960 -10.07 -6.98 -21.68
N LEU A 961 -11.22 -6.70 -21.06
CA LEU A 961 -12.07 -5.51 -21.29
C LEU A 961 -12.00 -4.42 -20.17
N PRO A 962 -10.96 -4.33 -19.31
CA PRO A 962 -11.00 -3.49 -18.11
C PRO A 962 -11.04 -1.98 -18.41
N GLY A 963 -10.67 -1.53 -19.61
CA GLY A 963 -10.57 -0.11 -19.93
C GLY A 963 -11.88 0.68 -19.78
N ILE A 964 -12.98 0.12 -20.31
CA ILE A 964 -14.30 0.73 -20.17
C ILE A 964 -14.85 0.44 -18.76
N GLY A 965 -14.64 -0.76 -18.23
CA GLY A 965 -15.04 -1.09 -16.85
C GLY A 965 -14.43 -0.18 -15.78
N VAL A 966 -13.17 0.26 -15.96
CA VAL A 966 -12.51 1.27 -15.10
C VAL A 966 -13.20 2.62 -15.18
N VAL A 967 -13.45 3.11 -16.40
CA VAL A 967 -14.09 4.42 -16.61
C VAL A 967 -15.54 4.41 -16.13
N VAL A 968 -16.28 3.34 -16.42
CA VAL A 968 -17.65 3.15 -15.91
C VAL A 968 -17.68 2.98 -14.41
N ALA A 969 -16.72 2.28 -13.77
CA ALA A 969 -16.67 2.18 -12.31
C ALA A 969 -16.35 3.53 -11.64
N MET A 970 -15.39 4.29 -12.18
CA MET A 970 -15.06 5.63 -11.67
C MET A 970 -16.25 6.59 -11.85
N LEU A 971 -16.84 6.64 -13.05
CA LEU A 971 -18.03 7.45 -13.33
C LEU A 971 -19.28 6.98 -12.56
N ALA A 972 -19.42 5.68 -12.26
CA ALA A 972 -20.56 5.18 -11.49
C ALA A 972 -20.44 5.52 -10.00
N VAL A 973 -19.24 5.48 -9.42
CA VAL A 973 -19.00 5.97 -8.04
C VAL A 973 -19.32 7.47 -7.96
N GLU A 974 -18.84 8.25 -8.93
CA GLU A 974 -19.10 9.68 -9.06
C GLU A 974 -20.60 9.99 -9.21
N VAL A 975 -21.27 9.41 -10.21
CA VAL A 975 -22.70 9.63 -10.49
C VAL A 975 -23.58 9.15 -9.33
N TRP A 976 -23.24 8.04 -8.68
CA TRP A 976 -23.96 7.56 -7.49
C TRP A 976 -23.82 8.53 -6.32
N TRP A 977 -22.62 9.08 -6.08
CA TRP A 977 -22.41 10.05 -5.00
C TRP A 977 -23.08 11.40 -5.27
N VAL A 978 -23.03 11.89 -6.52
CA VAL A 978 -23.74 13.11 -6.93
C VAL A 978 -25.27 12.91 -6.85
N ALA A 979 -25.78 11.73 -7.19
CA ALA A 979 -27.20 11.39 -7.03
C ALA A 979 -27.64 11.34 -5.56
N LEU A 980 -26.80 10.80 -4.65
CA LEU A 980 -27.05 10.83 -3.21
C LEU A 980 -27.02 12.25 -2.63
N ALA A 981 -26.15 13.12 -3.15
CA ALA A 981 -26.10 14.54 -2.78
C ALA A 981 -27.17 15.40 -3.47
N TRP A 982 -27.90 14.87 -4.45
CA TRP A 982 -28.76 15.65 -5.35
C TRP A 982 -29.84 16.50 -4.66
N PRO A 983 -30.60 16.00 -3.66
CA PRO A 983 -31.61 16.82 -2.98
C PRO A 983 -31.01 18.04 -2.29
N PHE A 984 -29.85 17.88 -1.66
CA PHE A 984 -29.12 18.99 -1.05
C PHE A 984 -28.57 19.96 -2.10
N LEU A 985 -27.94 19.44 -3.17
CA LEU A 985 -27.36 20.24 -4.24
C LEU A 985 -28.42 21.09 -4.96
N HIS A 986 -29.59 20.52 -5.23
CA HIS A 986 -30.69 21.21 -5.87
C HIS A 986 -31.31 22.29 -4.96
N ALA A 987 -31.55 21.97 -3.70
CA ALA A 987 -32.18 22.90 -2.74
C ALA A 987 -31.30 24.10 -2.33
N HIS A 988 -29.97 24.02 -2.46
CA HIS A 988 -29.05 25.07 -1.98
C HIS A 988 -28.32 25.84 -3.08
N PHE A 989 -28.26 25.34 -4.33
CA PHE A 989 -27.41 25.94 -5.39
C PHE A 989 -28.13 26.26 -6.70
N GLY A 990 -29.47 26.37 -6.70
CA GLY A 990 -30.24 27.04 -7.75
C GLY A 990 -29.78 26.71 -9.19
N LEU A 991 -29.80 25.43 -9.56
CA LEU A 991 -29.33 25.00 -10.87
C LEU A 991 -30.18 25.68 -11.97
N ILE A 992 -29.54 26.60 -12.70
CA ILE A 992 -30.09 27.51 -13.72
C ILE A 992 -30.72 28.81 -13.16
N GLU A 993 -29.90 29.64 -12.51
CA GLU A 993 -30.05 31.12 -12.54
C GLU A 993 -28.71 31.83 -12.87
N PRO A 994 -28.62 32.62 -13.96
CA PRO A 994 -27.36 33.21 -14.41
C PRO A 994 -27.11 34.63 -13.85
N THR A 995 -26.81 34.75 -12.56
CA THR A 995 -26.35 36.02 -11.94
C THR A 995 -24.82 36.09 -11.87
N PRO A 996 -24.14 36.90 -12.72
CA PRO A 996 -22.70 37.11 -12.59
C PRO A 996 -22.38 37.93 -11.33
N GLY A 997 -21.26 37.63 -10.68
CA GLY A 997 -20.84 38.20 -9.40
C GLY A 997 -20.47 39.69 -9.43
N LYS A 998 -21.48 40.56 -9.62
CA LYS A 998 -21.41 41.98 -9.25
C LYS A 998 -21.41 42.06 -7.72
N VAL A 999 -20.32 42.54 -7.12
CA VAL A 999 -20.34 43.00 -5.73
C VAL A 999 -21.33 44.18 -5.66
N PRO A 1000 -22.44 44.10 -4.91
CA PRO A 1000 -23.46 45.15 -4.91
C PRO A 1000 -22.89 46.49 -4.46
N GLY A 1001 -23.28 47.60 -5.09
CA GLY A 1001 -22.82 48.95 -4.71
C GLY A 1001 -21.35 49.29 -5.00
N ARG A 1002 -20.55 48.38 -5.59
CA ARG A 1002 -19.15 48.66 -5.97
C ARG A 1002 -19.04 49.75 -7.03
N ASN A 1003 -18.28 50.81 -6.75
CA ASN A 1003 -18.05 51.91 -7.69
C ASN A 1003 -16.55 52.09 -7.96
N VAL A 1004 -16.09 51.64 -9.14
CA VAL A 1004 -14.67 51.72 -9.54
C VAL A 1004 -14.20 53.18 -9.73
N GLY A 1005 -15.11 54.11 -10.05
CA GLY A 1005 -14.79 55.55 -10.14
C GLY A 1005 -14.62 56.24 -8.78
N ALA A 1006 -15.09 55.62 -7.69
CA ALA A 1006 -14.91 56.09 -6.31
C ALA A 1006 -13.89 55.25 -5.52
N ALA A 1007 -13.20 54.31 -6.18
CA ALA A 1007 -12.17 53.47 -5.57
C ALA A 1007 -10.81 54.18 -5.48
N LEU A 1008 -9.88 53.61 -4.71
CA LEU A 1008 -8.53 54.16 -4.53
C LEU A 1008 -7.74 54.25 -5.85
N PRO A 1009 -6.87 55.27 -6.04
CA PRO A 1009 -5.99 55.36 -7.22
C PRO A 1009 -5.16 54.08 -7.44
N GLY A 1010 -5.33 53.49 -8.62
CA GLY A 1010 -4.74 52.19 -8.99
C GLY A 1010 -5.71 51.00 -8.93
N ALA A 1011 -6.84 51.10 -8.23
CA ALA A 1011 -7.77 49.99 -8.02
C ALA A 1011 -8.32 49.40 -9.35
N ALA A 1012 -8.61 50.25 -10.34
CA ALA A 1012 -9.02 49.81 -11.67
C ALA A 1012 -7.97 48.90 -12.34
N LEU A 1013 -6.68 49.20 -12.21
CA LEU A 1013 -5.60 48.39 -12.79
C LEU A 1013 -5.56 47.00 -12.15
N ILE A 1014 -5.74 46.90 -10.82
CA ILE A 1014 -5.87 45.63 -10.12
C ILE A 1014 -7.05 44.82 -10.67
N PHE A 1015 -8.21 45.46 -10.87
CA PHE A 1015 -9.44 44.75 -11.25
C PHE A 1015 -9.42 44.22 -12.70
N TYR A 1016 -8.68 44.86 -13.60
CA TYR A 1016 -8.49 44.38 -14.96
C TYR A 1016 -7.26 43.45 -15.15
N ALA A 1017 -6.27 43.48 -14.26
CA ALA A 1017 -5.08 42.63 -14.35
C ALA A 1017 -5.37 41.10 -14.45
N PRO A 1018 -6.34 40.52 -13.69
CA PRO A 1018 -6.78 39.13 -13.89
C PRO A 1018 -7.16 38.79 -15.33
N ALA A 1019 -7.94 39.68 -15.98
CA ALA A 1019 -8.37 39.50 -17.36
C ALA A 1019 -7.18 39.63 -18.32
N ALA A 1020 -6.22 40.52 -18.05
CA ALA A 1020 -4.99 40.65 -18.83
C ALA A 1020 -4.10 39.39 -18.76
N VAL A 1021 -3.97 38.75 -17.58
CA VAL A 1021 -3.28 37.45 -17.44
C VAL A 1021 -3.98 36.37 -18.27
N MET A 1022 -5.30 36.23 -18.12
CA MET A 1022 -6.09 35.25 -18.88
C MET A 1022 -5.97 35.46 -20.40
N ALA A 1023 -6.18 36.69 -20.86
CA ALA A 1023 -6.13 37.03 -22.29
C ALA A 1023 -4.75 36.78 -22.89
N SER A 1024 -3.67 37.14 -22.17
CA SER A 1024 -2.30 36.89 -22.61
C SER A 1024 -2.01 35.40 -22.80
N ILE A 1025 -2.39 34.57 -21.81
CA ILE A 1025 -2.16 33.12 -21.85
C ILE A 1025 -3.04 32.45 -22.93
N VAL A 1026 -4.29 32.88 -23.09
CA VAL A 1026 -5.18 32.37 -24.15
C VAL A 1026 -4.69 32.77 -25.54
N ALA A 1027 -4.23 34.01 -25.73
CA ALA A 1027 -3.65 34.45 -27.01
C ALA A 1027 -2.41 33.64 -27.39
N LEU A 1028 -1.49 33.41 -26.45
CA LEU A 1028 -0.31 32.56 -26.67
C LEU A 1028 -0.69 31.10 -26.94
N ALA A 1029 -1.70 30.57 -26.25
CA ALA A 1029 -2.23 29.23 -26.49
C ALA A 1029 -2.82 29.09 -27.90
N LEU A 1030 -3.56 30.10 -28.38
CA LEU A 1030 -4.10 30.16 -29.74
C LEU A 1030 -2.98 30.27 -30.79
N ILE A 1031 -1.96 31.10 -30.56
CA ILE A 1031 -0.78 31.23 -31.44
C ILE A 1031 -0.02 29.90 -31.54
N GLY A 1032 0.25 29.24 -30.40
CA GLY A 1032 0.95 27.96 -30.36
C GLY A 1032 0.16 26.82 -31.00
N PHE A 1033 -1.16 26.79 -30.78
CA PHE A 1033 -2.07 25.83 -31.42
C PHE A 1033 -2.14 26.04 -32.94
N ALA A 1034 -2.31 27.28 -33.40
CA ALA A 1034 -2.28 27.63 -34.83
C ALA A 1034 -0.92 27.30 -35.47
N GLY A 1035 0.19 27.54 -34.77
CA GLY A 1035 1.53 27.13 -35.19
C GLY A 1035 1.65 25.62 -35.37
N ARG A 1036 1.11 24.81 -34.44
CA ARG A 1036 1.11 23.34 -34.57
C ARG A 1036 0.19 22.85 -35.68
N LEU A 1037 -0.99 23.45 -35.86
CA LEU A 1037 -1.89 23.13 -36.98
C LEU A 1037 -1.23 23.39 -38.34
N ARG A 1038 -0.56 24.54 -38.50
CA ARG A 1038 0.26 24.85 -39.70
C ARG A 1038 1.41 23.85 -39.89
N GLY A 1039 2.07 23.45 -38.80
CA GLY A 1039 3.06 22.37 -38.77
C GLY A 1039 2.49 20.95 -38.90
N GLY A 1040 1.21 20.78 -39.29
CA GLY A 1040 0.57 19.49 -39.53
C GLY A 1040 0.24 18.66 -38.27
N LYS A 1041 0.50 19.18 -37.07
CA LYS A 1041 0.26 18.49 -35.78
C LYS A 1041 -1.07 18.92 -35.18
N ARG A 1042 -1.99 17.95 -35.03
CA ARG A 1042 -3.36 18.18 -34.53
C ARG A 1042 -3.49 17.78 -33.07
N ASP A 1043 -3.10 18.68 -32.17
CA ASP A 1043 -3.06 18.46 -30.72
C ASP A 1043 -4.44 18.58 -30.06
N LEU A 1044 -5.33 17.65 -30.42
CA LEU A 1044 -6.71 17.63 -29.93
C LEU A 1044 -6.81 17.32 -28.42
N VAL A 1045 -5.79 16.72 -27.80
CA VAL A 1045 -5.82 16.36 -26.37
C VAL A 1045 -5.80 17.60 -25.46
N PRO A 1046 -4.84 18.54 -25.57
CA PRO A 1046 -4.92 19.84 -24.90
C PRO A 1046 -6.22 20.59 -25.20
N ALA A 1047 -6.65 20.65 -26.48
CA ALA A 1047 -7.87 21.36 -26.86
C ALA A 1047 -9.12 20.81 -26.17
N CYS A 1048 -9.31 19.48 -26.15
CA CYS A 1048 -10.40 18.83 -25.42
C CYS A 1048 -10.36 19.11 -23.91
N LEU A 1049 -9.16 19.21 -23.31
CA LEU A 1049 -8.99 19.48 -21.87
C LEU A 1049 -9.10 20.96 -21.50
N ILE A 1050 -9.03 21.87 -22.47
CA ILE A 1050 -9.36 23.29 -22.31
C ILE A 1050 -10.88 23.49 -22.41
N VAL A 1051 -11.55 22.77 -23.32
CA VAL A 1051 -13.00 22.90 -23.54
C VAL A 1051 -13.82 22.15 -22.48
N ALA A 1052 -13.37 20.98 -22.00
CA ALA A 1052 -14.14 20.17 -21.05
C ALA A 1052 -14.53 20.91 -19.75
N PRO A 1053 -13.65 21.69 -19.09
CA PRO A 1053 -14.03 22.50 -17.93
C PRO A 1053 -15.05 23.60 -18.24
N LEU A 1054 -15.03 24.17 -19.45
CA LEU A 1054 -15.96 25.23 -19.85
C LEU A 1054 -17.41 24.72 -19.96
N LEU A 1055 -17.60 23.45 -20.31
CA LEU A 1055 -18.92 22.81 -20.29
C LEU A 1055 -19.56 22.82 -18.88
N GLY A 1056 -18.74 22.81 -17.82
CA GLY A 1056 -19.21 22.89 -16.44
C GLY A 1056 -19.82 24.24 -16.08
N VAL A 1057 -19.38 25.33 -16.73
CA VAL A 1057 -19.90 26.68 -16.53
C VAL A 1057 -21.35 26.79 -17.02
N ALA A 1058 -21.70 26.11 -18.10
CA ALA A 1058 -23.08 26.06 -18.61
C ALA A 1058 -24.00 25.13 -17.79
N LEU A 1059 -23.44 24.31 -16.89
CA LEU A 1059 -24.18 23.31 -16.10
C LEU A 1059 -24.33 23.70 -14.63
N GLN A 1060 -23.65 24.74 -14.13
CA GLN A 1060 -23.67 25.12 -12.72
C GLN A 1060 -23.65 26.65 -12.52
N SER A 1061 -24.68 27.17 -11.86
CA SER A 1061 -24.58 28.48 -11.19
C SER A 1061 -24.07 28.26 -9.77
N TYR A 1062 -22.90 28.80 -9.45
CA TYR A 1062 -22.35 28.75 -8.09
C TYR A 1062 -21.56 30.03 -7.81
N GLY A 1063 -22.23 31.03 -7.21
CA GLY A 1063 -21.62 32.26 -6.70
C GLY A 1063 -20.77 33.08 -7.70
N GLY A 1064 -20.92 32.85 -9.01
CA GLY A 1064 -20.01 33.37 -10.03
C GLY A 1064 -18.61 32.74 -10.07
N GLU A 1065 -18.29 31.72 -9.26
CA GLU A 1065 -16.97 31.06 -9.25
C GLU A 1065 -16.72 30.12 -10.45
N GLY A 1066 -17.79 29.59 -11.07
CA GLY A 1066 -17.73 28.58 -12.13
C GLY A 1066 -16.69 28.87 -13.22
N PRO A 1067 -16.66 30.08 -13.83
CA PRO A 1067 -15.67 30.48 -14.81
C PRO A 1067 -14.21 30.42 -14.30
N PHE A 1068 -13.96 30.84 -13.06
CA PHE A 1068 -12.62 30.81 -12.46
C PHE A 1068 -12.11 29.38 -12.26
N ARG A 1069 -13.00 28.49 -11.82
CA ARG A 1069 -12.71 27.06 -11.65
C ARG A 1069 -12.50 26.35 -12.99
N ALA A 1070 -13.27 26.72 -14.02
CA ALA A 1070 -13.08 26.24 -15.38
C ALA A 1070 -11.72 26.68 -15.98
N TYR A 1071 -11.35 27.96 -15.79
CA TYR A 1071 -10.03 28.47 -16.18
C TYR A 1071 -8.90 27.72 -15.46
N LEU A 1072 -8.99 27.50 -14.14
CA LEU A 1072 -7.97 26.77 -13.37
C LEU A 1072 -7.75 25.34 -13.89
N PHE A 1073 -8.83 24.61 -14.24
CA PHE A 1073 -8.72 23.27 -14.83
C PHE A 1073 -8.20 23.28 -16.28
N ALA A 1074 -8.45 24.35 -17.05
CA ALA A 1074 -7.92 24.53 -18.40
C ALA A 1074 -6.44 25.01 -18.41
N LEU A 1075 -6.00 25.73 -17.38
CA LEU A 1075 -4.72 26.44 -17.32
C LEU A 1075 -3.47 25.58 -17.58
N PRO A 1076 -3.32 24.34 -17.07
CA PRO A 1076 -2.17 23.49 -17.40
C PRO A 1076 -2.03 23.23 -18.91
N TRP A 1077 -3.16 23.10 -19.61
CA TRP A 1077 -3.23 22.78 -21.03
C TRP A 1077 -3.08 24.04 -21.88
N LEU A 1078 -3.63 25.18 -21.43
CA LEU A 1078 -3.33 26.51 -21.98
C LEU A 1078 -1.82 26.82 -21.88
N GLY A 1079 -1.20 26.56 -20.72
CA GLY A 1079 0.24 26.75 -20.51
C GLY A 1079 1.10 25.87 -21.43
N LEU A 1080 0.67 24.63 -21.72
CA LEU A 1080 1.34 23.78 -22.71
C LEU A 1080 1.22 24.35 -24.14
N LEU A 1081 0.07 24.88 -24.52
CA LEU A 1081 -0.11 25.52 -25.83
C LEU A 1081 0.67 26.85 -25.94
N ALA A 1082 0.69 27.66 -24.90
CA ALA A 1082 1.50 28.88 -24.82
C ALA A 1082 3.01 28.57 -24.89
N ALA A 1083 3.46 27.48 -24.27
CA ALA A 1083 4.84 27.00 -24.39
C ALA A 1083 5.22 26.64 -25.83
N PHE A 1084 4.31 26.07 -26.64
CA PHE A 1084 4.56 25.83 -28.08
C PHE A 1084 4.71 27.11 -28.91
N ALA A 1085 4.17 28.25 -28.47
CA ALA A 1085 4.40 29.53 -29.15
C ALA A 1085 5.81 30.09 -28.88
N CYS A 1086 6.35 29.82 -27.67
CA CYS A 1086 7.58 30.44 -27.19
C CYS A 1086 8.84 29.58 -27.41
N VAL A 1087 8.74 28.26 -27.24
CA VAL A 1087 9.87 27.32 -27.30
C VAL A 1087 9.70 26.35 -28.47
N GLN A 1088 10.63 26.40 -29.42
CA GLN A 1088 10.74 25.42 -30.50
C GLN A 1088 11.70 24.28 -30.09
N ARG A 1089 11.64 23.16 -30.83
CA ARG A 1089 12.45 21.97 -30.52
C ARG A 1089 13.91 22.18 -30.92
N SER A 1090 14.81 21.42 -30.30
CA SER A 1090 16.27 21.42 -30.54
C SER A 1090 16.66 21.61 -32.02
N SER A 1091 17.12 22.81 -32.36
CA SER A 1091 17.49 23.28 -33.70
C SER A 1091 18.54 24.43 -33.60
N PRO A 1092 19.11 24.94 -34.70
CA PRO A 1092 20.34 25.75 -34.66
C PRO A 1092 20.19 27.15 -34.04
N ILE A 1093 21.33 27.80 -33.81
CA ILE A 1093 21.56 29.01 -33.01
C ILE A 1093 20.51 30.12 -33.21
N GLY A 1094 20.03 30.35 -34.44
CA GLY A 1094 19.01 31.36 -34.72
C GLY A 1094 17.64 31.10 -34.07
N GLU A 1095 17.20 29.85 -33.97
CA GLU A 1095 15.93 29.51 -33.30
C GLU A 1095 16.03 29.68 -31.78
N ALA A 1096 17.20 29.42 -31.18
CA ALA A 1096 17.44 29.66 -29.76
C ALA A 1096 17.35 31.16 -29.42
N GLN A 1097 17.91 32.04 -30.25
CA GLN A 1097 17.77 33.50 -30.09
C GLN A 1097 16.31 33.96 -30.21
N LEU A 1098 15.53 33.34 -31.11
CA LEU A 1098 14.10 33.65 -31.28
C LEU A 1098 13.27 33.20 -30.07
N SER A 1099 13.53 32.01 -29.52
CA SER A 1099 12.90 31.54 -28.28
C SER A 1099 13.26 32.42 -27.08
N PHE A 1100 14.52 32.87 -26.97
CA PHE A 1100 14.93 33.81 -25.93
C PHE A 1100 14.16 35.13 -26.05
N ARG A 1101 14.14 35.76 -27.23
CA ARG A 1101 13.42 37.02 -27.47
C ARG A 1101 11.93 36.90 -27.15
N ARG A 1102 11.28 35.78 -27.49
CA ARG A 1102 9.86 35.53 -27.14
C ARG A 1102 9.68 35.43 -25.63
N LEU A 1103 10.45 34.59 -24.94
CA LEU A 1103 10.32 34.41 -23.49
C LEU A 1103 10.65 35.69 -22.71
N ALA A 1104 11.73 36.39 -23.07
CA ALA A 1104 12.18 37.61 -22.39
C ALA A 1104 11.21 38.79 -22.50
N VAL A 1105 10.34 38.82 -23.52
CA VAL A 1105 9.24 39.81 -23.62
C VAL A 1105 7.97 39.29 -22.93
N VAL A 1106 7.61 38.02 -23.16
CA VAL A 1106 6.33 37.47 -22.72
C VAL A 1106 6.27 37.23 -21.21
N THR A 1107 7.31 36.65 -20.60
CA THR A 1107 7.23 36.26 -19.19
C THR A 1107 7.22 37.45 -18.23
N PRO A 1108 7.95 38.57 -18.45
CA PRO A 1108 7.83 39.74 -17.59
C PRO A 1108 6.49 40.47 -17.73
N VAL A 1109 5.90 40.53 -18.93
CA VAL A 1109 4.58 41.16 -19.14
C VAL A 1109 3.48 40.39 -18.40
N ILE A 1110 3.42 39.06 -18.55
CA ILE A 1110 2.47 38.23 -17.80
C ILE A 1110 2.79 38.27 -16.31
N GLY A 1111 4.07 38.28 -15.93
CA GLY A 1111 4.52 38.41 -14.54
C GLY A 1111 4.05 39.72 -13.88
N ALA A 1112 4.13 40.85 -14.57
CA ALA A 1112 3.65 42.14 -14.08
C ALA A 1112 2.13 42.13 -13.87
N PHE A 1113 1.36 41.60 -14.82
CA PHE A 1113 -0.09 41.43 -14.64
C PHE A 1113 -0.44 40.42 -13.54
N LEU A 1114 0.35 39.36 -13.34
CA LEU A 1114 0.19 38.43 -12.20
C LEU A 1114 0.43 39.15 -10.88
N LEU A 1115 1.52 39.92 -10.74
CA LEU A 1115 1.81 40.66 -9.52
C LEU A 1115 0.66 41.61 -9.17
N LEU A 1116 0.11 42.34 -10.15
CA LEU A 1116 -1.06 43.20 -9.97
C LEU A 1116 -2.33 42.41 -9.60
N ALA A 1117 -2.61 41.30 -10.30
CA ALA A 1117 -3.79 40.47 -10.06
C ALA A 1117 -3.76 39.76 -8.69
N TYR A 1118 -2.58 39.28 -8.28
CA TYR A 1118 -2.37 38.50 -7.06
C TYR A 1118 -2.14 39.38 -5.84
N PHE A 1119 -1.28 40.40 -5.91
CA PHE A 1119 -0.92 41.26 -4.77
C PHE A 1119 -1.61 42.63 -4.74
N GLY A 1120 -2.49 42.93 -5.70
CA GLY A 1120 -3.23 44.19 -5.70
C GLY A 1120 -4.33 44.26 -4.65
N GLN A 1121 -5.06 43.16 -4.41
CA GLN A 1121 -6.29 43.16 -3.60
C GLN A 1121 -6.05 43.09 -2.08
N GLU A 1122 -4.84 43.39 -1.61
CA GLU A 1122 -4.42 43.13 -0.23
C GLU A 1122 -5.13 43.99 0.81
N LEU A 1123 -5.65 45.17 0.44
CA LEU A 1123 -6.47 46.00 1.32
C LEU A 1123 -7.87 45.37 1.61
N ALA A 1124 -8.29 44.38 0.83
CA ALA A 1124 -9.48 43.56 1.07
C ALA A 1124 -9.13 42.16 1.62
N ASN A 1125 -8.01 41.57 1.19
CA ASN A 1125 -7.62 40.21 1.57
C ASN A 1125 -7.00 40.13 2.97
N ARG A 1126 -5.97 40.97 3.25
CA ARG A 1126 -5.11 40.83 4.43
C ARG A 1126 -5.92 40.99 5.72
N ILE A 1127 -5.86 39.96 6.57
CA ILE A 1127 -6.49 39.95 7.89
C ILE A 1127 -5.44 40.29 8.95
N PRO A 1128 -5.64 41.32 9.79
CA PRO A 1128 -4.83 41.59 10.99
C PRO A 1128 -5.01 40.59 12.13
N ALA A 1129 -4.04 40.53 13.04
CA ALA A 1129 -4.14 39.76 14.28
C ALA A 1129 -5.22 40.28 15.25
N ASP A 1130 -5.53 41.59 15.24
CA ASP A 1130 -6.59 42.15 16.08
C ASP A 1130 -8.01 41.75 15.58
N ASP A 1131 -8.25 41.69 14.26
CA ASP A 1131 -9.47 41.10 13.66
C ASP A 1131 -9.64 39.63 14.09
N VAL A 1132 -8.57 38.83 14.03
CA VAL A 1132 -8.56 37.43 14.48
C VAL A 1132 -8.83 37.31 15.98
N ALA A 1133 -8.26 38.20 16.80
CA ALA A 1133 -8.48 38.24 18.24
C ALA A 1133 -9.92 38.65 18.59
N ALA A 1134 -10.50 39.64 17.92
CA ALA A 1134 -11.88 40.09 18.11
C ALA A 1134 -12.89 39.00 17.75
N SER A 1135 -12.69 38.31 16.62
CA SER A 1135 -13.53 37.17 16.23
C SER A 1135 -13.38 35.95 17.14
N THR A 1136 -12.16 35.64 17.57
CA THR A 1136 -11.90 34.58 18.55
C THR A 1136 -12.55 34.90 19.90
N TRP A 1137 -12.51 36.17 20.33
CA TRP A 1137 -13.20 36.62 21.54
C TRP A 1137 -14.72 36.44 21.40
N TYR A 1138 -15.32 36.85 20.27
CA TYR A 1138 -16.75 36.64 20.02
C TYR A 1138 -17.15 35.17 20.17
N GLU A 1139 -16.45 34.24 19.50
CA GLU A 1139 -16.83 32.83 19.53
C GLU A 1139 -16.67 32.18 20.93
N GLN A 1140 -15.80 32.72 21.77
CA GLN A 1140 -15.59 32.26 23.14
C GLN A 1140 -16.58 32.87 24.15
N HIS A 1141 -17.06 34.09 23.94
CA HIS A 1141 -17.86 34.83 24.94
C HIS A 1141 -19.34 35.02 24.56
N ALA A 1142 -19.71 34.87 23.28
CA ALA A 1142 -21.09 34.91 22.85
C ALA A 1142 -21.88 33.69 23.36
N PRO A 1143 -23.10 33.86 23.92
CA PRO A 1143 -24.01 32.77 24.20
C PRO A 1143 -24.39 31.99 22.93
N PRO A 1144 -24.71 30.68 23.03
CA PRO A 1144 -25.23 29.92 21.90
C PRO A 1144 -26.47 30.58 21.27
N GLY A 1145 -26.60 30.52 19.95
CA GLY A 1145 -27.67 31.17 19.20
C GLY A 1145 -27.55 32.69 19.05
N SER A 1146 -26.43 33.29 19.47
CA SER A 1146 -26.15 34.70 19.17
C SER A 1146 -26.06 34.96 17.66
N MET A 1147 -26.36 36.19 17.25
CA MET A 1147 -26.19 36.68 15.88
C MET A 1147 -24.92 37.54 15.80
N ARG A 1148 -24.07 37.28 14.80
CA ARG A 1148 -22.94 38.13 14.44
C ARG A 1148 -23.33 39.09 13.31
N ILE A 1149 -22.85 40.33 13.36
CA ILE A 1149 -22.98 41.32 12.28
C ILE A 1149 -21.61 41.91 12.00
N ASP A 1150 -21.11 41.70 10.79
CA ASP A 1150 -19.87 42.29 10.28
C ASP A 1150 -20.19 43.46 9.34
N LEU A 1151 -19.30 44.46 9.30
CA LEU A 1151 -19.41 45.57 8.34
C LEU A 1151 -19.14 45.09 6.90
N ALA A 1152 -18.12 44.26 6.69
CA ALA A 1152 -17.67 43.83 5.37
C ALA A 1152 -17.40 42.31 5.32
N PRO A 1153 -17.51 41.66 4.14
CA PRO A 1153 -17.48 40.20 4.02
C PRO A 1153 -16.07 39.60 4.17
N ASN A 1154 -15.04 40.43 4.40
CA ASN A 1154 -13.67 39.99 4.71
C ASN A 1154 -13.41 39.76 6.21
N ALA A 1155 -14.38 39.98 7.09
CA ALA A 1155 -14.20 39.67 8.52
C ALA A 1155 -13.90 38.16 8.76
N PRO A 1156 -12.86 37.80 9.54
CA PRO A 1156 -12.54 36.41 9.81
C PRO A 1156 -13.60 35.79 10.72
N SER A 1157 -14.07 34.59 10.39
CA SER A 1157 -15.17 33.91 11.09
C SER A 1157 -15.01 32.38 11.09
N ARG A 1158 -15.58 31.73 12.11
CA ARG A 1158 -15.54 30.27 12.36
C ARG A 1158 -14.13 29.78 12.67
N LEU A 1159 -13.43 30.42 13.60
CA LEU A 1159 -12.03 30.12 13.95
C LEU A 1159 -11.91 28.94 14.93
N THR A 1160 -12.80 28.88 15.92
CA THR A 1160 -12.71 27.96 17.06
C THR A 1160 -13.58 26.73 16.85
N ALA A 1161 -13.35 25.66 17.64
CA ALA A 1161 -14.25 24.50 17.66
C ALA A 1161 -15.67 24.81 18.19
N ARG A 1162 -15.94 26.04 18.67
CA ARG A 1162 -17.25 26.48 19.17
C ARG A 1162 -18.14 27.15 18.12
N TYR A 1163 -17.64 27.42 16.91
CA TYR A 1163 -18.44 28.08 15.85
C TYR A 1163 -19.85 27.47 15.59
N PRO A 1164 -20.11 26.14 15.72
CA PRO A 1164 -21.46 25.58 15.56
C PRO A 1164 -22.51 26.14 16.52
N LEU A 1165 -22.08 26.69 17.66
CA LEU A 1165 -22.97 27.24 18.67
C LEU A 1165 -23.34 28.70 18.39
N VAL A 1166 -22.53 29.44 17.61
CA VAL A 1166 -22.52 30.92 17.59
C VAL A 1166 -22.46 31.54 16.19
N SER A 1167 -22.37 30.74 15.12
CA SER A 1167 -22.39 31.20 13.72
C SER A 1167 -23.42 30.43 12.89
N LEU A 1168 -24.67 30.41 13.37
CA LEU A 1168 -25.80 29.71 12.77
C LEU A 1168 -26.62 30.66 11.90
N ALA A 1169 -26.29 30.69 10.60
CA ALA A 1169 -26.87 31.54 9.57
C ALA A 1169 -26.74 33.05 9.89
N ASP A 1170 -25.49 33.51 9.99
CA ASP A 1170 -25.18 34.94 10.14
C ASP A 1170 -25.70 35.77 8.94
N PRO A 1171 -26.24 36.98 9.16
CA PRO A 1171 -26.73 37.86 8.09
C PRO A 1171 -25.62 38.32 7.12
N PRO A 1172 -25.97 38.73 5.88
CA PRO A 1172 -25.04 39.41 4.97
C PRO A 1172 -24.44 40.66 5.62
N SER A 1173 -23.19 40.96 5.30
CA SER A 1173 -22.44 42.06 5.90
C SER A 1173 -23.07 43.41 5.57
N LEU A 1174 -22.87 44.44 6.42
CA LEU A 1174 -23.57 45.71 6.26
C LEU A 1174 -23.32 46.37 4.89
N LEU A 1175 -22.13 46.26 4.29
CA LEU A 1175 -21.87 46.77 2.94
C LEU A 1175 -22.60 46.02 1.82
N GLU A 1176 -23.15 44.83 2.08
CA GLU A 1176 -24.02 44.09 1.16
C GLU A 1176 -25.52 44.43 1.39
N GLN A 1177 -25.85 45.12 2.50
CA GLN A 1177 -27.20 45.56 2.83
C GLN A 1177 -27.54 46.91 2.16
N PRO A 1178 -28.79 47.11 1.68
CA PRO A 1178 -29.19 48.38 1.06
C PRO A 1178 -29.00 49.60 1.97
N GLY A 1179 -28.21 50.56 1.48
CA GLY A 1179 -28.09 51.90 2.07
C GLY A 1179 -27.01 52.10 3.13
N PHE A 1180 -26.09 51.16 3.36
CA PHE A 1180 -24.89 51.35 4.22
C PHE A 1180 -23.60 51.67 3.42
N ALA A 1181 -23.71 51.98 2.13
CA ALA A 1181 -22.57 52.25 1.25
C ALA A 1181 -22.67 53.64 0.60
N GLY A 1182 -21.54 54.15 0.10
CA GLY A 1182 -21.43 55.39 -0.68
C GLY A 1182 -21.27 56.68 0.15
N HIS A 1183 -21.23 56.60 1.48
CA HIS A 1183 -21.16 57.76 2.38
C HIS A 1183 -20.48 57.40 3.72
N LEU A 1184 -20.21 58.41 4.55
CA LEU A 1184 -19.63 58.23 5.88
C LEU A 1184 -20.71 57.74 6.86
N LEU A 1185 -20.50 56.56 7.45
CA LEU A 1185 -21.43 55.94 8.40
C LEU A 1185 -21.63 56.78 9.68
N GLY A 1186 -22.88 56.90 10.13
CA GLY A 1186 -23.25 57.74 11.27
C GLY A 1186 -24.55 57.32 11.99
N PRO A 1187 -25.19 58.24 12.74
CA PRO A 1187 -26.35 57.91 13.59
C PRO A 1187 -27.57 57.35 12.83
N VAL A 1188 -27.79 57.77 11.58
CA VAL A 1188 -28.87 57.25 10.72
C VAL A 1188 -28.66 55.76 10.42
N ASP A 1189 -27.42 55.33 10.28
CA ASP A 1189 -27.05 53.94 10.01
C ASP A 1189 -27.19 53.07 11.26
N VAL A 1190 -26.97 53.64 12.45
CA VAL A 1190 -27.30 52.97 13.73
C VAL A 1190 -28.81 52.71 13.80
N ALA A 1191 -29.64 53.69 13.45
CA ALA A 1191 -31.10 53.51 13.37
C ALA A 1191 -31.56 52.59 12.22
N ARG A 1192 -30.74 52.35 11.18
CA ARG A 1192 -30.98 51.29 10.18
C ARG A 1192 -30.57 49.92 10.74
N LEU A 1193 -29.45 49.83 11.43
CA LEU A 1193 -28.94 48.62 12.07
C LEU A 1193 -29.87 48.09 13.17
N GLU A 1194 -30.42 48.95 14.02
CA GLU A 1194 -31.40 48.53 15.04
C GLU A 1194 -32.67 47.95 14.41
N ARG A 1195 -33.14 48.50 13.28
CA ARG A 1195 -34.27 47.93 12.54
C ARG A 1195 -33.93 46.55 11.96
N LEU A 1196 -32.74 46.40 11.37
CA LEU A 1196 -32.26 45.11 10.85
C LEU A 1196 -32.15 44.06 11.96
N ILE A 1197 -31.61 44.42 13.14
CA ILE A 1197 -31.53 43.51 14.30
C ILE A 1197 -32.93 43.12 14.80
N ARG A 1198 -33.84 44.09 14.97
CA ARG A 1198 -35.22 43.83 15.44
C ARG A 1198 -36.01 42.93 14.49
N GLN A 1199 -35.74 43.01 13.18
CA GLN A 1199 -36.36 42.15 12.16
C GLN A 1199 -35.96 40.66 12.25
N GLN A 1200 -34.84 40.31 12.90
CA GLN A 1200 -34.40 38.91 12.99
C GLN A 1200 -34.83 38.19 14.29
N HIS A 1201 -35.78 38.79 15.03
CA HIS A 1201 -36.28 38.32 16.32
C HIS A 1201 -35.19 38.23 17.41
N ALA A 1202 -35.57 37.88 18.65
CA ALA A 1202 -34.82 38.21 19.87
C ALA A 1202 -33.55 37.36 20.17
N ARG A 1203 -32.64 37.23 19.19
CA ARG A 1203 -31.28 36.69 19.41
C ARG A 1203 -30.36 37.75 20.03
N PRO A 1204 -29.41 37.40 20.91
CA PRO A 1204 -28.35 38.31 21.33
C PRO A 1204 -27.48 38.70 20.12
N ALA A 1205 -27.47 39.97 19.72
CA ALA A 1205 -26.73 40.44 18.55
C ALA A 1205 -25.40 41.11 18.95
N TYR A 1206 -24.34 40.84 18.18
CA TYR A 1206 -23.03 41.45 18.33
C TYR A 1206 -22.55 42.02 16.99
N VAL A 1207 -22.01 43.24 17.02
CA VAL A 1207 -21.48 43.96 15.87
C VAL A 1207 -19.95 43.96 15.97
N VAL A 1208 -19.25 43.44 14.96
CA VAL A 1208 -17.79 43.35 14.92
C VAL A 1208 -17.25 44.30 13.84
N LEU A 1209 -16.51 45.32 14.27
CA LEU A 1209 -16.00 46.38 13.41
C LEU A 1209 -14.48 46.45 13.47
N SER A 1210 -13.83 46.53 12.30
CA SER A 1210 -12.37 46.64 12.20
C SER A 1210 -11.93 47.60 11.11
N ILE A 1211 -10.71 48.13 11.20
CA ILE A 1211 -10.14 48.98 10.14
C ILE A 1211 -9.89 48.17 8.85
N ALA A 1212 -9.67 46.85 8.93
CA ALA A 1212 -9.56 45.99 7.74
C ALA A 1212 -10.87 45.89 6.93
N GLN A 1213 -12.02 45.97 7.61
CA GLN A 1213 -13.33 46.05 6.95
C GLN A 1213 -13.56 47.41 6.28
N GLU A 1214 -13.03 48.51 6.84
CA GLU A 1214 -12.97 49.80 6.13
C GLU A 1214 -12.08 49.72 4.88
N GLY A 1215 -10.95 48.99 4.96
CA GLY A 1215 -10.05 48.72 3.85
C GLY A 1215 -10.75 48.07 2.65
N TYR A 1216 -11.56 47.03 2.91
CA TYR A 1216 -12.41 46.40 1.89
C TYR A 1216 -13.37 47.40 1.25
N GLY A 1217 -14.07 48.20 2.06
CA GLY A 1217 -15.02 49.21 1.58
C GLY A 1217 -14.35 50.28 0.71
N ARG A 1218 -13.18 50.79 1.13
CA ARG A 1218 -12.40 51.79 0.39
C ARG A 1218 -11.82 51.24 -0.92
N LEU A 1219 -11.34 50.00 -0.95
CA LEU A 1219 -10.84 49.37 -2.18
C LEU A 1219 -11.95 49.23 -3.23
N ASN A 1220 -13.18 48.96 -2.80
CA ASN A 1220 -14.34 48.77 -3.69
C ASN A 1220 -15.14 50.05 -3.99
N GLY A 1221 -14.72 51.22 -3.48
CA GLY A 1221 -15.44 52.49 -3.64
C GLY A 1221 -16.79 52.54 -2.91
N MET A 1222 -16.93 51.76 -1.83
CA MET A 1222 -18.14 51.61 -1.03
C MET A 1222 -18.13 52.47 0.25
N LEU A 1223 -16.95 52.84 0.77
CA LEU A 1223 -16.81 53.67 1.98
C LEU A 1223 -15.72 54.74 1.80
N PRO A 1224 -15.95 55.98 2.28
CA PRO A 1224 -14.88 56.95 2.50
C PRO A 1224 -14.01 56.56 3.72
N GLY A 1225 -12.81 57.15 3.81
CA GLY A 1225 -11.92 56.94 4.95
C GLY A 1225 -12.48 57.50 6.26
N GLY A 1226 -12.27 56.78 7.37
CA GLY A 1226 -12.76 57.14 8.70
C GLY A 1226 -14.17 56.64 9.03
N SER A 1227 -14.84 55.94 8.09
CA SER A 1227 -16.20 55.42 8.27
C SER A 1227 -16.35 54.50 9.49
N VAL A 1228 -15.37 53.63 9.77
CA VAL A 1228 -15.44 52.74 10.95
C VAL A 1228 -15.32 53.55 12.24
N ARG A 1229 -14.40 54.52 12.30
CA ARG A 1229 -14.25 55.39 13.50
C ARG A 1229 -15.50 56.23 13.75
N SER A 1230 -16.11 56.77 12.68
CA SER A 1230 -17.39 57.48 12.76
C SER A 1230 -18.51 56.58 13.28
N PHE A 1231 -18.62 55.35 12.78
CA PHE A 1231 -19.66 54.41 13.19
C PHE A 1231 -19.48 53.89 14.63
N VAL A 1232 -18.24 53.62 15.05
CA VAL A 1232 -17.90 53.27 16.46
C VAL A 1232 -18.32 54.38 17.42
N LEU A 1233 -18.10 55.65 17.06
CA LEU A 1233 -18.55 56.80 17.85
C LEU A 1233 -20.08 56.97 17.84
N ALA A 1234 -20.76 56.66 16.74
CA ALA A 1234 -22.22 56.70 16.66
C ALA A 1234 -22.88 55.59 17.50
N LEU A 1235 -22.36 54.35 17.43
CA LEU A 1235 -22.83 53.21 18.23
C LEU A 1235 -22.65 53.46 19.74
N GLY A 1236 -21.48 53.96 20.14
CA GLY A 1236 -21.21 54.32 21.54
C GLY A 1236 -22.09 55.45 22.09
N ARG A 1237 -22.73 56.24 21.21
CA ARG A 1237 -23.64 57.35 21.59
C ARG A 1237 -25.13 57.00 21.58
N SER A 1238 -25.57 55.90 20.95
CA SER A 1238 -27.01 55.59 20.86
C SER A 1238 -27.60 54.96 22.12
N GLY A 1239 -26.76 54.46 23.04
CA GLY A 1239 -27.19 53.76 24.26
C GLY A 1239 -27.71 52.33 24.05
N ALA A 1240 -28.11 51.97 22.82
CA ALA A 1240 -28.57 50.62 22.45
C ALA A 1240 -27.43 49.62 22.20
N PHE A 1241 -26.18 50.08 22.15
CA PHE A 1241 -25.00 49.24 21.93
C PHE A 1241 -23.96 49.46 23.03
N ARG A 1242 -23.57 48.37 23.71
CA ARG A 1242 -22.51 48.37 24.72
C ARG A 1242 -21.22 47.82 24.10
N LEU A 1243 -20.13 48.58 24.16
CA LEU A 1243 -18.80 48.06 23.84
C LEU A 1243 -18.43 46.94 24.84
N VAL A 1244 -18.03 45.77 24.34
CA VAL A 1244 -17.70 44.59 25.16
C VAL A 1244 -16.29 44.03 24.91
N TYR A 1245 -15.68 44.36 23.77
CA TYR A 1245 -14.27 44.09 23.47
C TYR A 1245 -13.69 45.20 22.60
N THR A 1246 -12.41 45.52 22.77
CA THR A 1246 -11.71 46.50 21.93
C THR A 1246 -10.20 46.21 21.85
N ARG A 1247 -9.62 46.57 20.71
CA ARG A 1247 -8.20 46.57 20.36
C ARG A 1247 -7.89 47.85 19.56
N PRO A 1248 -6.61 48.20 19.31
CA PRO A 1248 -6.24 49.43 18.59
C PRO A 1248 -6.94 49.65 17.23
N THR A 1249 -7.33 48.58 16.53
CA THR A 1249 -8.00 48.64 15.22
C THR A 1249 -9.42 48.06 15.19
N ASP A 1250 -9.93 47.54 16.33
CA ASP A 1250 -11.08 46.62 16.37
C ASP A 1250 -12.00 46.85 17.57
N TRP A 1251 -13.31 46.66 17.35
CA TRP A 1251 -14.37 46.87 18.34
C TRP A 1251 -15.46 45.81 18.20
N VAL A 1252 -15.86 45.21 19.33
CA VAL A 1252 -17.09 44.39 19.40
C VAL A 1252 -18.11 45.07 20.30
N PHE A 1253 -19.26 45.39 19.73
CA PHE A 1253 -20.42 45.90 20.44
C PHE A 1253 -21.45 44.80 20.64
N LYS A 1254 -22.05 44.72 21.83
CA LYS A 1254 -23.23 43.92 22.11
C LYS A 1254 -24.47 44.81 22.02
N TYR A 1255 -25.44 44.45 21.18
CA TYR A 1255 -26.76 45.08 21.21
C TYR A 1255 -27.45 44.79 22.54
N SER A 1256 -27.99 45.82 23.16
CA SER A 1256 -28.80 45.75 24.38
C SER A 1256 -29.99 46.68 24.15
N PRO A 1257 -31.19 46.15 23.84
CA PRO A 1257 -32.31 46.99 23.46
C PRO A 1257 -32.59 47.99 24.60
N PRO A 1258 -32.79 49.29 24.28
CA PRO A 1258 -33.11 50.28 25.29
C PRO A 1258 -34.37 49.85 26.04
N VAL A 1259 -34.33 49.90 27.37
CA VAL A 1259 -35.45 49.51 28.21
C VAL A 1259 -36.64 50.40 27.88
N GLU A 1260 -37.68 49.81 27.30
CA GLU A 1260 -38.96 50.47 27.14
C GLU A 1260 -39.46 50.90 28.51
N ARG A 1261 -39.40 52.20 28.79
CA ARG A 1261 -40.18 52.79 29.87
C ARG A 1261 -41.65 52.50 29.52
N ARG A 1262 -42.24 51.52 30.20
CA ARG A 1262 -43.68 51.30 30.22
C ARG A 1262 -44.34 52.58 30.75
N THR A 1263 -44.69 53.49 29.86
CA THR A 1263 -45.75 54.46 30.07
C THR A 1263 -47.01 53.66 30.32
N ARG A 1264 -47.35 53.49 31.60
CA ARG A 1264 -48.67 52.97 31.97
C ARG A 1264 -49.73 53.93 31.43
N PRO A 1265 -50.80 53.44 30.78
CA PRO A 1265 -52.09 54.11 30.91
C PRO A 1265 -52.56 54.02 32.36
#